data_AF-A0A644V7X2-F1
#
_entry.id   AF-A0A644V7X2-F1
#
_cell.length_a   1.000
_cell.length_b   1.000
_cell.length_c   1.000
_cell.angle_alpha   90.00
_cell.angle_beta   90.00
_cell.angle_gamma   90.00
#
_symmetry.space_group_name_H-M   'P 1'
#
loop_
_entity.id
_entity.type
_entity.pdbx_description
1 polymer ?
#
loop_
_entity_poly.entity_id
_entity_poly.type
_entity_poly.pdbx_seq_one_letter_code
_entity_poly.pdbx_strand_id
1 'polypeptide(L)'
;MKTITRLLGVLALCISLSAQAQIINMNPDPEGNPWLSGDAVTPPPEVWNDAVEFIPTAASLASQLPSSVYNDQNIWFPYIFDQEDNACCVHVAELFYTFTYELNRKRNKEAGDGINDLTNLYHPLYTYNFLNEGDSTTYTYFKSGFDIIKQNGCASWDIYDDPALYIASKNYKYWMTGYSKYLQGMNNTISNIYTMNFSIAPTGLDYLKRWIADHGNDETTGGLAIIGVNTAGWVPYSVIPAGSPHAGERYISSFGTPGSGHALTIVGYNDEILIQDINGDGQYTNDRDVNGDGVFNIRDFEKGAFKVANSWGLDWTYGNQGFSFIPYKLLYPGCPGLGTSYAYTCEVFPNEEIPAPEISVKASVQHQERNELSIKVGYAATASSTDPVETKNFYCFNEQGGPYEMRGVYPGPIEIGLNYGYFYKNTQFGKVFFMIHENDQLSNSSGTVNFFSLIDHRWGEDFELYCSQTNVPIVNNRNTTLSIEYHLLPHHEDLINQNLYLGSNRVSRFTPTVTNGARLTVGNNVKIDMYNSEIHIKPGATLQLNSNSKIIARRGQCKIIVDGDLIVSPDVQLIAEGDASLEVFLNNSNATIDIQNATLQQCKVHSQVASLSISTSSFVNCKSFYSYVGDLNLFYNTFTNTSVYLENKSKNQNFEAKVVNCSIVNTLPNATGIKLINYGKYFISGNTIQGFYNGLDLFASGSGPAGYQKIENNTISSCSMNAIIAYNSIGSIYKNNIFSNYYGVRFMNNCNFSLHGNPDAQILEQTQQIRDNTACEVYASEFSFPWYFRYNSIVDNDNLGKPNDPLLHFDRPVYANVTKADVKNNHWGSGFDASVDFMGNNTIFMWDPFWTPGGSLASIDPAEDLYNSASGSFEAGNYLIAKNQFQLLIQLYPKSKFAEAAIKELLRLEEYVASDYGSLKDYYRSNDSIVSDTLLNKLGDYLANQCDVKLENWPQAISWSENRIINPSCLEDSVFAIIDLGYVYFLMENQGLKSAYTGNLKQFIPETKEKYFEHRNYLLSLLPGETMSDKLHNDLTNLSYGSLLQNAPNPFTGNTQIWYKVEKQANVTISVTDITGKEIQIIEQGLKDKGTYKAAFINSGLTPGTYFYSLIIDGKKSDTKKMVIMR
;
A
#
# COMPACT_ATOMS: atom_id res chain seq x y z
N MET A 1 44.31 -72.28 22.93
CA MET A 1 43.75 -70.98 23.38
C MET A 1 43.41 -70.01 22.25
N LYS A 2 43.14 -70.46 21.00
CA LYS A 2 42.61 -69.60 19.91
C LYS A 2 41.37 -70.18 19.19
N THR A 3 40.87 -71.33 19.64
CA THR A 3 39.69 -72.00 19.05
C THR A 3 38.42 -71.80 19.88
N ILE A 4 38.52 -71.38 21.15
CA ILE A 4 37.38 -71.12 22.04
C ILE A 4 36.82 -69.70 21.83
N THR A 5 37.63 -68.74 21.37
CA THR A 5 37.19 -67.35 21.14
C THR A 5 36.37 -67.17 19.86
N ARG A 6 36.46 -68.09 18.88
CA ARG A 6 35.63 -68.05 17.67
C ARG A 6 34.26 -68.70 17.85
N LEU A 7 34.10 -69.63 18.79
CA LEU A 7 32.78 -70.22 19.09
C LEU A 7 31.90 -69.24 19.90
N LEU A 8 32.49 -68.47 20.80
CA LEU A 8 31.77 -67.43 21.56
C LEU A 8 31.38 -66.21 20.70
N GLY A 9 32.17 -65.89 19.66
CA GLY A 9 31.82 -64.83 18.71
C GLY A 9 30.65 -65.20 17.77
N VAL A 10 30.50 -66.48 17.42
CA VAL A 10 29.36 -66.96 16.61
C VAL A 10 28.11 -67.16 17.47
N LEU A 11 28.26 -67.59 18.73
CA LEU A 11 27.12 -67.67 19.65
C LEU A 11 26.57 -66.27 20.02
N ALA A 12 27.42 -65.24 20.11
CA ALA A 12 26.99 -63.86 20.35
C ALA A 12 26.31 -63.22 19.12
N LEU A 13 26.67 -63.62 17.89
CA LEU A 13 25.93 -63.24 16.68
C LEU A 13 24.56 -63.95 16.61
N CYS A 14 24.46 -65.19 17.10
CA CYS A 14 23.18 -65.90 17.19
C CYS A 14 22.29 -65.46 18.37
N ILE A 15 22.83 -64.73 19.36
CA ILE A 15 22.07 -64.19 20.51
C ILE A 15 21.71 -62.70 20.33
N SER A 16 22.38 -61.97 19.41
CA SER A 16 21.94 -60.64 18.93
C SER A 16 20.98 -60.72 17.75
N LEU A 17 20.85 -61.89 17.12
CA LEU A 17 19.63 -62.33 16.44
C LEU A 17 18.62 -62.83 17.48
N SER A 18 18.28 -61.98 18.45
CA SER A 18 17.03 -62.15 19.19
C SER A 18 15.91 -61.89 18.19
N ALA A 19 15.47 -62.97 17.55
CA ALA A 19 14.14 -63.19 17.02
C ALA A 19 13.22 -61.95 17.00
N GLN A 20 13.36 -61.11 15.98
CA GLN A 20 12.15 -60.69 15.27
C GLN A 20 11.70 -61.93 14.51
N ALA A 21 11.01 -62.83 15.21
CA ALA A 21 10.14 -63.76 14.53
C ALA A 21 9.07 -62.88 13.88
N GLN A 22 9.33 -62.45 12.63
CA GLN A 22 8.29 -61.91 11.78
C GLN A 22 7.20 -62.97 11.74
N ILE A 23 6.07 -62.68 12.36
CA ILE A 23 4.93 -63.57 12.27
C ILE A 23 4.35 -63.33 10.88
N ILE A 24 4.70 -64.23 9.96
CA ILE A 24 4.01 -64.39 8.70
C ILE A 24 2.53 -64.62 9.06
N ASN A 25 1.64 -63.72 8.66
CA ASN A 25 0.21 -63.96 8.78
C ASN A 25 -0.10 -65.16 7.88
N MET A 26 -0.45 -66.31 8.47
CA MET A 26 -0.85 -67.49 7.70
C MET A 26 -2.29 -67.36 7.17
N ASN A 27 -2.89 -66.17 7.22
CA ASN A 27 -4.10 -65.88 6.48
C ASN A 27 -3.68 -65.50 5.04
N PRO A 28 -3.86 -66.39 4.07
CA PRO A 28 -3.53 -66.07 2.69
C PRO A 28 -4.41 -64.93 2.18
N ASP A 29 -3.86 -64.12 1.28
CA ASP A 29 -4.63 -63.27 0.39
C ASP A 29 -5.67 -64.11 -0.40
N PRO A 30 -6.61 -63.47 -1.14
CA PRO A 30 -7.55 -64.19 -2.00
C PRO A 30 -6.87 -65.13 -3.02
N GLU A 31 -5.56 -65.03 -3.23
CA GLU A 31 -4.73 -65.80 -4.15
C GLU A 31 -3.87 -66.91 -3.48
N GLY A 32 -3.85 -67.01 -2.14
CA GLY A 32 -3.08 -68.02 -1.41
C GLY A 32 -1.74 -67.57 -0.81
N ASN A 33 -1.33 -66.30 -0.93
CA ASN A 33 -0.03 -65.82 -0.45
C ASN A 33 -0.08 -65.28 0.98
N PRO A 34 0.90 -65.61 1.84
CA PRO A 34 1.01 -64.98 3.16
C PRO A 34 1.37 -63.50 3.04
N TRP A 35 0.64 -62.61 3.71
CA TRP A 35 1.01 -61.20 3.83
C TRP A 35 1.53 -60.84 5.23
N LEU A 36 2.13 -59.67 5.36
CA LEU A 36 2.60 -59.12 6.63
C LEU A 36 1.45 -58.38 7.32
N SER A 37 1.07 -58.81 8.52
CA SER A 37 0.24 -58.00 9.43
C SER A 37 1.11 -56.89 10.00
N GLY A 38 0.79 -55.62 9.72
CA GLY A 38 1.47 -54.48 10.35
C GLY A 38 1.11 -54.36 11.83
N ASP A 39 2.09 -54.40 12.71
CA ASP A 39 1.91 -54.53 14.17
C ASP A 39 1.64 -53.20 14.90
N ALA A 40 0.40 -52.87 15.29
CA ALA A 40 0.16 -51.69 16.14
C ALA A 40 0.86 -51.79 17.52
N VAL A 41 1.57 -50.74 17.97
CA VAL A 41 2.35 -50.74 19.24
C VAL A 41 1.66 -49.99 20.38
N THR A 42 1.76 -50.55 21.59
CA THR A 42 1.44 -49.88 22.88
C THR A 42 2.61 -49.95 23.85
N PRO A 43 2.92 -48.85 24.59
CA PRO A 43 2.29 -47.52 24.57
C PRO A 43 3.03 -46.55 23.63
N PRO A 44 2.39 -45.43 23.22
CA PRO A 44 3.09 -44.35 22.53
C PRO A 44 4.17 -43.70 23.43
N PRO A 45 5.13 -42.94 22.86
CA PRO A 45 5.99 -42.05 23.64
C PRO A 45 5.16 -41.11 24.54
N GLU A 46 5.66 -40.72 25.72
CA GLU A 46 4.96 -39.85 26.70
C GLU A 46 4.35 -38.56 26.10
N VAL A 47 4.81 -38.15 24.92
CA VAL A 47 4.40 -36.94 24.18
C VAL A 47 3.00 -37.03 23.55
N TRP A 48 2.38 -38.21 23.43
CA TRP A 48 1.10 -38.44 22.74
C TRP A 48 -0.06 -38.81 23.70
N ASN A 49 -0.42 -37.91 24.61
CA ASN A 49 -1.37 -38.24 25.70
C ASN A 49 -2.43 -37.18 26.00
N ASP A 50 -3.11 -36.69 24.97
CA ASP A 50 -4.21 -35.71 25.09
C ASP A 50 -5.61 -36.36 25.18
N ALA A 51 -5.68 -37.66 25.43
CA ALA A 51 -6.95 -38.39 25.51
C ALA A 51 -7.62 -38.21 26.88
N VAL A 52 -8.93 -37.95 26.86
CA VAL A 52 -9.75 -37.77 28.06
C VAL A 52 -10.59 -39.03 28.29
N GLU A 53 -10.76 -39.45 29.54
CA GLU A 53 -11.68 -40.54 29.86
C GLU A 53 -13.12 -40.10 29.56
N PHE A 54 -13.84 -40.91 28.79
CA PHE A 54 -15.21 -40.67 28.42
C PHE A 54 -16.16 -41.03 29.56
N ILE A 55 -17.07 -40.11 29.88
CA ILE A 55 -18.11 -40.30 30.89
C ILE A 55 -19.45 -39.89 30.26
N PRO A 56 -20.42 -40.82 30.12
CA PRO A 56 -21.75 -40.48 29.65
C PRO A 56 -22.45 -39.45 30.55
N THR A 57 -23.26 -38.61 29.94
CA THR A 57 -24.10 -37.64 30.66
C THR A 57 -25.16 -38.34 31.50
N ALA A 58 -25.71 -37.63 32.50
CA ALA A 58 -26.83 -38.11 33.29
C ALA A 58 -28.09 -38.41 32.43
N ALA A 59 -28.27 -37.69 31.32
CA ALA A 59 -29.37 -37.92 30.38
C ALA A 59 -29.23 -39.28 29.69
N SER A 60 -28.07 -39.56 29.10
CA SER A 60 -27.78 -40.88 28.54
C SER A 60 -27.94 -41.95 29.62
N LEU A 61 -27.31 -41.83 30.79
CA LEU A 61 -27.41 -42.83 31.86
C LEU A 61 -28.87 -43.17 32.28
N ALA A 62 -29.80 -42.23 32.13
CA ALA A 62 -31.23 -42.44 32.40
C ALA A 62 -32.00 -43.05 31.20
N SER A 63 -31.48 -42.95 29.98
CA SER A 63 -32.08 -43.51 28.77
C SER A 63 -31.91 -45.03 28.71
N GLN A 64 -32.93 -45.70 28.16
CA GLN A 64 -32.88 -47.13 27.88
C GLN A 64 -32.19 -47.35 26.53
N LEU A 65 -31.03 -48.02 26.55
CA LEU A 65 -30.32 -48.38 25.33
C LEU A 65 -31.12 -49.36 24.46
N PRO A 66 -31.10 -49.20 23.12
CA PRO A 66 -31.59 -50.22 22.21
C PRO A 66 -30.87 -51.55 22.42
N SER A 67 -31.55 -52.68 22.19
CA SER A 67 -30.91 -54.01 22.25
C SER A 67 -29.92 -54.24 21.10
N SER A 68 -29.95 -53.41 20.05
CA SER A 68 -29.02 -53.45 18.93
C SER A 68 -28.87 -52.10 18.22
N VAL A 69 -27.66 -51.77 17.81
CA VAL A 69 -27.30 -50.56 17.04
C VAL A 69 -26.30 -50.93 15.94
N TYR A 70 -26.48 -50.40 14.73
CA TYR A 70 -25.61 -50.66 13.57
C TYR A 70 -25.26 -49.35 12.86
N ASN A 71 -24.18 -48.70 13.30
CA ASN A 71 -23.77 -47.42 12.75
C ASN A 71 -23.21 -47.53 11.33
N ASP A 72 -22.76 -48.72 10.92
CA ASP A 72 -22.32 -49.02 9.55
C ASP A 72 -23.41 -48.90 8.48
N GLN A 73 -24.68 -48.92 8.89
CA GLN A 73 -25.83 -48.79 7.99
C GLN A 73 -26.21 -47.33 7.69
N ASN A 74 -25.59 -46.37 8.37
CA ASN A 74 -25.84 -44.95 8.10
C ASN A 74 -25.06 -44.49 6.88
N ILE A 75 -25.59 -43.48 6.18
CA ILE A 75 -24.95 -42.84 5.02
C ILE A 75 -23.57 -42.24 5.33
N TRP A 76 -23.24 -42.04 6.60
CA TRP A 76 -21.99 -41.42 7.05
C TRP A 76 -20.82 -42.41 7.12
N PHE A 77 -21.12 -43.71 7.19
CA PHE A 77 -20.09 -44.74 7.25
C PHE A 77 -19.53 -45.00 5.84
N PRO A 78 -18.20 -45.00 5.66
CA PRO A 78 -17.61 -45.29 4.36
C PRO A 78 -17.63 -46.78 4.06
N TYR A 79 -17.30 -47.15 2.82
CA TYR A 79 -17.18 -48.54 2.40
C TYR A 79 -16.06 -49.27 3.15
N ILE A 80 -15.97 -50.60 3.07
CA ILE A 80 -14.87 -51.36 3.70
C ILE A 80 -13.55 -51.08 2.95
N PHE A 81 -12.57 -50.57 3.67
CA PHE A 81 -11.23 -50.29 3.15
C PHE A 81 -10.39 -51.55 3.04
N ASP A 82 -9.52 -51.58 2.05
CA ASP A 82 -8.43 -52.53 1.94
C ASP A 82 -7.10 -51.80 2.15
N GLN A 83 -6.40 -52.13 3.23
CA GLN A 83 -5.10 -51.54 3.54
C GLN A 83 -3.96 -52.10 2.66
N GLU A 84 -4.23 -53.18 1.91
CA GLU A 84 -3.26 -53.92 1.11
C GLU A 84 -1.99 -54.26 1.94
N ASP A 85 -0.81 -54.07 1.37
CA ASP A 85 0.49 -54.32 2.02
C ASP A 85 0.93 -53.18 2.97
N ASN A 86 0.09 -52.18 3.23
CA ASN A 86 0.44 -51.09 4.15
C ASN A 86 0.08 -51.43 5.60
N ALA A 87 1.02 -51.25 6.52
CA ALA A 87 0.87 -51.38 7.96
C ALA A 87 0.09 -50.20 8.60
N CYS A 88 -1.00 -49.75 7.95
CA CYS A 88 -1.74 -48.54 8.31
C CYS A 88 -3.07 -48.80 9.03
N CYS A 89 -3.29 -49.99 9.60
CA CYS A 89 -4.57 -50.37 10.24
C CYS A 89 -5.07 -49.34 11.27
N VAL A 90 -4.16 -48.77 12.08
CA VAL A 90 -4.47 -47.69 13.03
C VAL A 90 -5.07 -46.47 12.31
N HIS A 91 -4.48 -46.06 11.20
CA HIS A 91 -4.92 -44.89 10.42
C HIS A 91 -6.19 -45.16 9.62
N VAL A 92 -6.44 -46.41 9.21
CA VAL A 92 -7.73 -46.81 8.64
C VAL A 92 -8.82 -46.70 9.71
N ALA A 93 -8.58 -47.24 10.91
CA ALA A 93 -9.54 -47.15 12.01
C ALA A 93 -9.80 -45.69 12.45
N GLU A 94 -8.74 -44.88 12.55
CA GLU A 94 -8.81 -43.49 12.99
C GLU A 94 -9.40 -42.57 11.92
N LEU A 95 -8.75 -42.44 10.76
CA LEU A 95 -9.16 -41.47 9.75
C LEU A 95 -10.31 -42.00 8.90
N PHE A 96 -10.08 -43.17 8.29
CA PHE A 96 -10.99 -43.65 7.26
C PHE A 96 -12.34 -44.06 7.84
N TYR A 97 -12.39 -44.80 8.95
CA TYR A 97 -13.66 -45.17 9.56
C TYR A 97 -14.15 -44.11 10.55
N THR A 98 -13.43 -43.87 11.64
CA THR A 98 -13.95 -43.10 12.79
C THR A 98 -14.10 -41.62 12.50
N PHE A 99 -13.04 -40.94 12.05
CA PHE A 99 -13.07 -39.51 11.77
C PHE A 99 -14.02 -39.16 10.62
N THR A 100 -13.96 -39.93 9.52
CA THR A 100 -14.89 -39.80 8.40
C THR A 100 -16.33 -39.93 8.88
N TYR A 101 -16.66 -40.97 9.65
CA TYR A 101 -18.00 -41.17 10.18
C TYR A 101 -18.44 -40.01 11.08
N GLU A 102 -17.64 -39.61 12.07
CA GLU A 102 -18.01 -38.55 13.01
C GLU A 102 -18.24 -37.21 12.30
N LEU A 103 -17.36 -36.86 11.37
CA LEU A 103 -17.46 -35.60 10.64
C LEU A 103 -18.65 -35.62 9.68
N ASN A 104 -18.90 -36.72 8.99
CA ASN A 104 -20.04 -36.90 8.10
C ASN A 104 -21.37 -36.94 8.86
N ARG A 105 -21.39 -37.57 10.05
CA ARG A 105 -22.53 -37.59 10.95
C ARG A 105 -22.90 -36.19 11.41
N LYS A 106 -21.93 -35.41 11.92
CA LYS A 106 -22.19 -34.03 12.34
C LYS A 106 -22.52 -33.11 11.15
N ARG A 107 -21.96 -33.37 9.96
CA ARG A 107 -22.28 -32.62 8.74
C ARG A 107 -23.56 -33.05 8.02
N ASN A 108 -24.12 -34.20 8.42
CA ASN A 108 -25.13 -34.93 7.69
C ASN A 108 -24.79 -35.09 6.19
N LYS A 109 -23.62 -35.66 5.91
CA LYS A 109 -23.09 -35.86 4.54
C LYS A 109 -22.88 -37.33 4.25
N GLU A 110 -23.28 -37.77 3.06
CA GLU A 110 -22.98 -39.13 2.61
C GLU A 110 -21.45 -39.29 2.44
N ALA A 111 -20.92 -40.43 2.89
CA ALA A 111 -19.54 -40.79 2.63
C ALA A 111 -19.36 -41.09 1.14
N GLY A 112 -18.26 -40.61 0.56
CA GLY A 112 -17.93 -40.87 -0.84
C GLY A 112 -17.76 -42.37 -1.15
N ASP A 113 -17.90 -42.72 -2.44
CA ASP A 113 -17.81 -44.11 -2.92
C ASP A 113 -16.37 -44.57 -3.22
N GLY A 114 -15.38 -43.68 -3.08
CA GLY A 114 -13.96 -44.00 -3.32
C GLY A 114 -13.58 -44.09 -4.80
N ILE A 115 -14.52 -43.88 -5.73
CA ILE A 115 -14.31 -44.07 -7.18
C ILE A 115 -14.74 -42.82 -7.95
N ASN A 116 -15.99 -42.39 -7.78
CA ASN A 116 -16.57 -41.23 -8.45
C ASN A 116 -16.66 -40.03 -7.51
N ASP A 117 -16.76 -40.27 -6.21
CA ASP A 117 -16.82 -39.25 -5.18
C ASP A 117 -15.79 -39.54 -4.08
N LEU A 118 -14.76 -38.71 -4.04
CA LEU A 118 -13.75 -38.68 -2.98
C LEU A 118 -14.04 -37.59 -1.93
N THR A 119 -15.10 -36.81 -2.13
CA THR A 119 -15.51 -35.79 -1.17
C THR A 119 -16.04 -36.47 0.09
N ASN A 120 -15.83 -35.83 1.25
CA ASN A 120 -16.23 -36.37 2.55
C ASN A 120 -15.56 -37.70 2.94
N LEU A 121 -14.45 -38.07 2.31
CA LEU A 121 -13.57 -39.16 2.73
C LEU A 121 -12.22 -38.60 3.22
N TYR A 122 -11.57 -39.29 4.15
CA TYR A 122 -10.26 -38.92 4.67
C TYR A 122 -9.29 -40.09 4.53
N HIS A 123 -8.33 -39.95 3.61
CA HIS A 123 -7.45 -41.05 3.23
C HIS A 123 -6.51 -41.42 4.40
N PRO A 124 -6.40 -42.72 4.77
CA PRO A 124 -5.55 -43.16 5.89
C PRO A 124 -4.05 -42.86 5.69
N LEU A 125 -3.59 -42.79 4.44
CA LEU A 125 -2.19 -42.51 4.11
C LEU A 125 -1.78 -41.06 4.42
N TYR A 126 -2.73 -40.14 4.59
CA TYR A 126 -2.43 -38.74 4.92
C TYR A 126 -1.62 -38.63 6.22
N THR A 127 -2.07 -39.26 7.31
CA THR A 127 -1.34 -39.25 8.59
C THR A 127 -0.29 -40.35 8.67
N TYR A 128 -0.53 -41.52 8.08
CA TYR A 128 0.41 -42.65 8.10
C TYR A 128 1.76 -42.29 7.46
N ASN A 129 1.74 -41.58 6.33
CA ASN A 129 2.97 -41.24 5.60
C ASN A 129 3.90 -40.30 6.36
N PHE A 130 3.41 -39.59 7.38
CA PHE A 130 4.28 -38.80 8.26
C PHE A 130 5.04 -39.68 9.26
N LEU A 131 4.55 -40.87 9.60
CA LEU A 131 5.02 -41.69 10.72
C LEU A 131 5.68 -43.01 10.31
N ASN A 132 5.46 -43.45 9.07
CA ASN A 132 5.83 -44.79 8.60
C ASN A 132 7.29 -44.94 8.17
N GLU A 133 8.16 -43.98 8.47
CA GLU A 133 9.55 -43.97 8.01
C GLU A 133 9.77 -44.18 6.49
N GLY A 134 8.73 -43.89 5.69
CA GLY A 134 8.71 -44.15 4.25
C GLY A 134 8.88 -45.63 3.88
N ASP A 135 8.40 -46.52 4.75
CA ASP A 135 8.33 -47.98 4.59
C ASP A 135 6.88 -48.44 4.81
N SER A 136 6.33 -49.22 3.87
CA SER A 136 4.96 -49.72 3.95
C SER A 136 4.72 -50.69 5.10
N THR A 137 5.78 -51.26 5.69
CA THR A 137 5.71 -52.25 6.77
C THR A 137 5.86 -51.64 8.16
N THR A 138 6.14 -50.33 8.25
CA THR A 138 6.36 -49.66 9.53
C THR A 138 5.05 -49.43 10.24
N TYR A 139 4.95 -49.98 11.43
CA TYR A 139 3.79 -49.80 12.29
C TYR A 139 3.74 -48.42 12.95
N THR A 140 2.55 -48.05 13.41
CA THR A 140 2.27 -46.76 14.04
C THR A 140 1.60 -46.94 15.40
N TYR A 141 1.49 -45.83 16.14
CA TYR A 141 0.98 -45.83 17.50
C TYR A 141 -0.52 -45.51 17.53
N PHE A 142 -1.26 -46.15 18.42
CA PHE A 142 -2.65 -45.78 18.68
C PHE A 142 -2.77 -44.30 19.06
N LYS A 143 -3.78 -43.62 18.51
CA LYS A 143 -4.10 -42.19 18.60
C LYS A 143 -3.25 -41.25 17.74
N SER A 144 -2.18 -41.74 17.10
CA SER A 144 -1.22 -40.86 16.42
C SER A 144 -1.80 -40.12 15.21
N GLY A 145 -2.74 -40.71 14.48
CA GLY A 145 -3.45 -40.03 13.40
C GLY A 145 -4.35 -38.93 13.95
N PHE A 146 -5.09 -39.21 15.02
CA PHE A 146 -5.92 -38.23 15.73
C PHE A 146 -5.14 -37.04 16.26
N ASP A 147 -4.00 -37.26 16.90
CA ASP A 147 -3.16 -36.19 17.43
C ASP A 147 -2.61 -35.27 16.31
N ILE A 148 -2.24 -35.81 15.15
CA ILE A 148 -1.83 -35.00 13.98
C ILE A 148 -2.99 -34.12 13.48
N ILE A 149 -4.17 -34.70 13.27
CA ILE A 149 -5.31 -33.94 12.71
C ILE A 149 -5.91 -32.98 13.74
N LYS A 150 -5.76 -33.24 15.04
CA LYS A 150 -6.13 -32.29 16.09
C LYS A 150 -5.29 -31.01 16.01
N GLN A 151 -3.99 -31.11 15.74
CA GLN A 151 -3.11 -29.96 15.63
C GLN A 151 -3.25 -29.19 14.31
N ASN A 152 -3.32 -29.89 13.17
CA ASN A 152 -3.19 -29.26 11.84
C ASN A 152 -4.30 -29.62 10.85
N GLY A 153 -5.25 -30.47 11.25
CA GLY A 153 -6.36 -30.91 10.41
C GLY A 153 -5.96 -31.94 9.34
N CYS A 154 -6.96 -32.36 8.58
CA CYS A 154 -6.85 -33.36 7.52
C CYS A 154 -7.51 -32.88 6.23
N ALA A 155 -6.75 -32.81 5.14
CA ALA A 155 -7.37 -32.58 3.84
C ALA A 155 -8.34 -33.73 3.51
N SER A 156 -9.50 -33.41 2.95
CA SER A 156 -10.36 -34.43 2.36
C SER A 156 -9.63 -35.12 1.21
N TRP A 157 -10.04 -36.35 0.89
CA TRP A 157 -9.32 -37.18 -0.07
C TRP A 157 -9.22 -36.49 -1.43
N ASP A 158 -10.29 -35.88 -1.95
CA ASP A 158 -10.27 -35.11 -3.20
C ASP A 158 -9.21 -33.99 -3.26
N ILE A 159 -8.82 -33.43 -2.11
CA ILE A 159 -7.77 -32.41 -2.00
C ILE A 159 -6.38 -33.05 -1.85
N TYR A 160 -6.27 -34.14 -1.10
CA TYR A 160 -5.05 -34.93 -0.92
C TYR A 160 -4.68 -35.75 -2.16
N ASP A 161 -5.64 -35.97 -3.07
CA ASP A 161 -5.53 -36.85 -4.21
C ASP A 161 -4.31 -36.55 -5.10
N ASP A 162 -3.55 -37.60 -5.43
CA ASP A 162 -2.31 -37.53 -6.18
C ASP A 162 -2.04 -38.88 -6.87
N PRO A 163 -1.52 -38.90 -8.12
CA PRO A 163 -1.18 -40.14 -8.81
C PRO A 163 -0.26 -41.08 -8.02
N ALA A 164 0.55 -40.57 -7.09
CA ALA A 164 1.41 -41.39 -6.24
C ALA A 164 0.64 -42.32 -5.30
N LEU A 165 -0.58 -41.95 -4.89
CA LEU A 165 -1.41 -42.74 -3.96
C LEU A 165 -1.90 -44.06 -4.56
N TYR A 166 -1.99 -44.13 -5.89
CA TYR A 166 -2.47 -45.31 -6.63
C TYR A 166 -1.33 -46.20 -7.14
N ILE A 167 -0.09 -45.96 -6.70
CA ILE A 167 1.08 -46.73 -7.09
C ILE A 167 1.69 -47.34 -5.83
N ALA A 168 1.56 -48.66 -5.66
CA ALA A 168 1.99 -49.38 -4.45
C ALA A 168 3.45 -49.11 -4.02
N SER A 169 4.36 -48.83 -4.96
CA SER A 169 5.78 -48.52 -4.64
C SER A 169 6.03 -47.05 -4.20
N LYS A 170 4.99 -46.22 -4.20
CA LYS A 170 5.07 -44.76 -3.99
C LYS A 170 4.10 -44.25 -2.94
N ASN A 171 2.92 -44.85 -2.81
CA ASN A 171 1.82 -44.34 -1.99
C ASN A 171 2.23 -44.09 -0.53
N TYR A 172 3.03 -44.97 0.08
CA TYR A 172 3.53 -44.85 1.45
C TYR A 172 4.68 -43.83 1.63
N LYS A 173 5.08 -43.10 0.59
CA LYS A 173 6.15 -42.09 0.66
C LYS A 173 5.64 -40.68 0.40
N TYR A 174 4.43 -40.51 -0.13
CA TYR A 174 3.94 -39.21 -0.59
C TYR A 174 3.61 -38.25 0.55
N TRP A 175 4.18 -37.04 0.52
CA TRP A 175 3.78 -35.91 1.35
C TRP A 175 3.13 -34.81 0.50
N MET A 176 1.97 -34.31 0.96
CA MET A 176 1.19 -33.29 0.27
C MET A 176 1.93 -31.95 0.24
N THR A 177 1.85 -31.23 -0.89
CA THR A 177 2.41 -29.87 -1.02
C THR A 177 1.32 -28.88 -1.44
N GLY A 178 1.39 -27.65 -0.91
CA GLY A 178 0.50 -26.53 -1.24
C GLY A 178 -0.25 -26.01 -0.01
N TYR A 179 -0.01 -24.76 0.35
CA TYR A 179 -0.61 -24.11 1.52
C TYR A 179 -2.14 -24.16 1.52
N SER A 180 -2.78 -23.90 0.38
CA SER A 180 -4.24 -23.90 0.26
C SER A 180 -4.86 -25.26 0.58
N LYS A 181 -4.14 -26.36 0.31
CA LYS A 181 -4.57 -27.72 0.67
C LYS A 181 -4.51 -27.95 2.17
N TYR A 182 -3.41 -27.54 2.81
CA TYR A 182 -3.28 -27.58 4.28
C TYR A 182 -4.34 -26.71 4.96
N LEU A 183 -4.57 -25.49 4.47
CA LEU A 183 -5.58 -24.57 5.01
C LEU A 183 -7.00 -25.17 4.94
N GLN A 184 -7.35 -25.81 3.83
CA GLN A 184 -8.61 -26.55 3.73
C GLN A 184 -8.66 -27.71 4.73
N GLY A 185 -7.55 -28.42 4.91
CA GLY A 185 -7.43 -29.47 5.91
C GLY A 185 -7.64 -28.98 7.35
N MET A 186 -7.20 -27.76 7.69
CA MET A 186 -7.40 -27.17 9.03
C MET A 186 -8.89 -27.02 9.39
N ASN A 187 -9.78 -26.98 8.39
CA ASN A 187 -11.24 -26.97 8.59
C ASN A 187 -11.84 -28.37 8.80
N ASN A 188 -11.04 -29.43 8.78
CA ASN A 188 -11.45 -30.80 9.10
C ASN A 188 -10.55 -31.31 10.22
N THR A 189 -11.02 -31.18 11.44
CA THR A 189 -10.25 -31.52 12.64
C THR A 189 -11.17 -32.08 13.73
N ILE A 190 -10.59 -32.57 14.82
CA ILE A 190 -11.27 -33.12 15.98
C ILE A 190 -11.16 -32.16 17.17
N SER A 191 -12.18 -32.13 18.02
CA SER A 191 -12.17 -31.37 19.28
C SER A 191 -11.44 -32.14 20.38
N ASN A 192 -11.74 -33.44 20.52
CA ASN A 192 -11.23 -34.29 21.59
C ASN A 192 -10.91 -35.71 21.10
N ILE A 193 -10.05 -36.38 21.88
CA ILE A 193 -9.82 -37.82 21.79
C ILE A 193 -10.34 -38.41 23.09
N TYR A 194 -11.20 -39.41 22.99
CA TYR A 194 -11.82 -40.06 24.13
C TYR A 194 -11.31 -41.48 24.31
N THR A 195 -11.10 -41.90 25.57
CA THR A 195 -10.81 -43.28 25.94
C THR A 195 -11.91 -43.84 26.83
N MET A 196 -12.23 -45.11 26.62
CA MET A 196 -13.25 -45.87 27.34
C MET A 196 -12.60 -47.12 27.91
N ASN A 197 -12.31 -47.09 29.21
CA ASN A 197 -11.62 -48.18 29.89
C ASN A 197 -12.47 -49.46 29.90
N PHE A 198 -11.87 -50.57 29.47
CA PHE A 198 -12.51 -51.87 29.65
C PHE A 198 -12.56 -52.22 31.13
N SER A 199 -13.60 -52.94 31.53
CA SER A 199 -13.79 -53.35 32.92
C SER A 199 -14.32 -54.77 32.96
N ILE A 200 -13.90 -55.54 33.96
CA ILE A 200 -14.52 -56.82 34.26
C ILE A 200 -15.96 -56.62 34.78
N ALA A 201 -16.25 -55.43 35.35
CA ALA A 201 -17.60 -55.04 35.72
C ALA A 201 -18.40 -54.59 34.48
N PRO A 202 -19.72 -54.88 34.42
CA PRO A 202 -20.57 -54.50 33.29
C PRO A 202 -20.62 -53.00 32.96
N THR A 203 -20.22 -52.12 33.89
CA THR A 203 -20.25 -50.66 33.71
C THR A 203 -19.33 -50.15 32.60
N GLY A 204 -18.16 -50.77 32.39
CA GLY A 204 -17.25 -50.36 31.31
C GLY A 204 -17.82 -50.68 29.92
N LEU A 205 -18.53 -51.81 29.82
CA LEU A 205 -19.28 -52.19 28.63
C LEU A 205 -20.44 -51.23 28.36
N ASP A 206 -21.17 -50.80 29.41
CA ASP A 206 -22.27 -49.84 29.29
C ASP A 206 -21.82 -48.51 28.67
N TYR A 207 -20.70 -47.94 29.11
CA TYR A 207 -20.21 -46.66 28.58
C TYR A 207 -19.87 -46.74 27.10
N LEU A 208 -19.22 -47.82 26.67
CA LEU A 208 -18.93 -48.06 25.27
C LEU A 208 -20.22 -48.23 24.45
N LYS A 209 -21.20 -48.98 24.96
CA LYS A 209 -22.51 -49.11 24.29
C LYS A 209 -23.23 -47.78 24.17
N ARG A 210 -23.14 -46.91 25.18
CA ARG A 210 -23.70 -45.55 25.15
C ARG A 210 -23.05 -44.72 24.05
N TRP A 211 -21.72 -44.67 24.00
CA TRP A 211 -21.04 -44.00 22.90
C TRP A 211 -21.53 -44.48 21.52
N ILE A 212 -21.61 -45.79 21.31
CA ILE A 212 -22.07 -46.37 20.05
C ILE A 212 -23.56 -46.09 19.77
N ALA A 213 -24.42 -46.01 20.80
CA ALA A 213 -25.86 -45.82 20.62
C ALA A 213 -26.30 -44.36 20.49
N ASP A 214 -25.80 -43.51 21.39
CA ASP A 214 -26.33 -42.16 21.64
C ASP A 214 -25.22 -41.14 21.91
N HIS A 215 -23.97 -41.46 21.57
CA HIS A 215 -22.78 -40.61 21.77
C HIS A 215 -22.52 -40.27 23.27
N GLY A 216 -23.20 -40.96 24.19
CA GLY A 216 -23.17 -40.68 25.63
C GLY A 216 -23.97 -39.46 26.08
N ASN A 217 -24.76 -38.83 25.20
CA ASN A 217 -25.48 -37.60 25.51
C ASN A 217 -26.98 -37.63 25.15
N ASP A 218 -27.56 -38.82 24.96
CA ASP A 218 -28.95 -39.01 24.54
C ASP A 218 -29.22 -38.46 23.12
N GLU A 219 -28.19 -38.43 22.26
CA GLU A 219 -28.33 -38.15 20.83
C GLU A 219 -29.06 -39.30 20.11
N THR A 220 -29.73 -38.98 19.00
CA THR A 220 -30.47 -39.99 18.21
C THR A 220 -29.58 -41.00 17.49
N THR A 221 -28.27 -40.77 17.45
CA THR A 221 -27.25 -41.59 16.79
C THR A 221 -25.95 -41.51 17.57
N GLY A 222 -25.25 -42.63 17.71
CA GLY A 222 -23.95 -42.66 18.37
C GLY A 222 -22.76 -42.57 17.43
N GLY A 223 -21.60 -42.96 17.94
CA GLY A 223 -20.30 -42.89 17.26
C GLY A 223 -19.69 -44.26 16.93
N LEU A 224 -18.44 -44.24 16.51
CA LEU A 224 -17.60 -45.44 16.36
C LEU A 224 -16.52 -45.49 17.44
N ALA A 225 -15.96 -46.66 17.71
CA ALA A 225 -14.85 -46.80 18.67
C ALA A 225 -13.81 -47.78 18.17
N ILE A 226 -12.55 -47.56 18.51
CA ILE A 226 -11.41 -48.32 18.02
C ILE A 226 -10.84 -49.16 19.15
N ILE A 227 -10.46 -50.39 18.85
CA ILE A 227 -9.82 -51.31 19.79
C ILE A 227 -8.53 -51.88 19.19
N GLY A 228 -7.53 -52.09 20.04
CA GLY A 228 -6.33 -52.83 19.68
C GLY A 228 -6.48 -54.31 20.03
N VAL A 229 -6.17 -55.19 19.09
CA VAL A 229 -6.18 -56.65 19.28
C VAL A 229 -4.91 -57.27 18.71
N ASN A 230 -4.58 -58.49 19.12
CA ASN A 230 -3.56 -59.31 18.47
C ASN A 230 -4.21 -60.34 17.56
N THR A 231 -3.63 -60.60 16.39
CA THR A 231 -4.24 -61.43 15.35
C THR A 231 -3.52 -62.78 15.12
N ALA A 232 -2.27 -62.91 15.55
CA ALA A 232 -1.50 -64.15 15.39
C ALA A 232 -2.15 -65.31 16.15
N GLY A 233 -2.64 -66.30 15.40
CA GLY A 233 -3.34 -67.45 15.99
C GLY A 233 -4.70 -67.13 16.60
N TRP A 234 -5.28 -65.96 16.33
CA TRP A 234 -6.67 -65.68 16.71
C TRP A 234 -7.64 -66.65 16.00
N VAL A 235 -8.81 -66.88 16.60
CA VAL A 235 -9.78 -67.86 16.10
C VAL A 235 -11.04 -67.12 15.61
N PRO A 236 -11.07 -66.66 14.34
CA PRO A 236 -12.24 -66.01 13.75
C PRO A 236 -13.25 -67.00 13.12
N TYR A 237 -13.12 -68.30 13.38
CA TYR A 237 -13.88 -69.35 12.68
C TYR A 237 -15.20 -69.74 13.36
N SER A 238 -15.52 -69.13 14.51
CA SER A 238 -16.73 -69.49 15.24
C SER A 238 -17.95 -68.89 14.55
N VAL A 239 -19.00 -69.70 14.40
CA VAL A 239 -20.22 -69.32 13.69
C VAL A 239 -21.33 -69.06 14.68
N ILE A 240 -22.07 -67.97 14.46
CA ILE A 240 -23.24 -67.63 15.26
C ILE A 240 -24.32 -68.72 15.05
N PRO A 241 -24.82 -69.36 16.13
CA PRO A 241 -25.71 -70.52 16.03
C PRO A 241 -27.09 -70.15 15.48
N ALA A 242 -27.78 -71.17 14.92
CA ALA A 242 -29.14 -71.02 14.43
C ALA A 242 -30.10 -70.55 15.55
N GLY A 243 -30.98 -69.59 15.24
CA GLY A 243 -31.90 -68.98 16.21
C GLY A 243 -31.39 -67.69 16.86
N SER A 244 -30.11 -67.35 16.68
CA SER A 244 -29.54 -66.04 17.01
C SER A 244 -29.77 -65.03 15.89
N PRO A 245 -29.87 -63.71 16.17
CA PRO A 245 -29.58 -62.68 15.17
C PRO A 245 -28.22 -62.94 14.52
N HIS A 246 -28.09 -62.67 13.21
CA HIS A 246 -26.88 -62.96 12.42
C HIS A 246 -26.45 -64.44 12.38
N ALA A 247 -27.38 -65.38 12.57
CA ALA A 247 -27.09 -66.82 12.44
C ALA A 247 -26.37 -67.15 11.12
N GLY A 248 -25.27 -67.89 11.21
CA GLY A 248 -24.41 -68.23 10.08
C GLY A 248 -23.25 -67.26 9.83
N GLU A 249 -23.28 -66.05 10.40
CA GLU A 249 -22.15 -65.12 10.35
C GLU A 249 -21.06 -65.54 11.35
N ARG A 250 -19.82 -65.11 11.09
CA ARG A 250 -18.63 -65.45 11.89
C ARG A 250 -18.38 -64.43 12.99
N TYR A 251 -17.85 -64.88 14.12
CA TYR A 251 -17.40 -64.05 15.23
C TYR A 251 -16.00 -64.47 15.72
N ILE A 252 -15.29 -63.52 16.31
CA ILE A 252 -13.97 -63.71 16.91
C ILE A 252 -14.15 -64.32 18.29
N SER A 253 -13.86 -65.62 18.45
CA SER A 253 -14.04 -66.32 19.74
C SER A 253 -12.86 -66.15 20.70
N SER A 254 -11.70 -65.77 20.20
CA SER A 254 -10.51 -65.43 20.99
C SER A 254 -9.54 -64.58 20.18
N PHE A 255 -8.84 -63.65 20.84
CA PHE A 255 -7.74 -62.90 20.23
C PHE A 255 -6.46 -63.75 20.15
N GLY A 256 -5.48 -63.26 19.39
CA GLY A 256 -4.20 -63.92 19.12
C GLY A 256 -3.14 -63.68 20.19
N THR A 257 -1.92 -64.13 19.93
CA THR A 257 -0.78 -63.96 20.83
C THR A 257 -0.12 -62.58 20.69
N PRO A 258 0.44 -62.01 21.78
CA PRO A 258 1.18 -60.75 21.72
C PRO A 258 2.24 -60.71 20.60
N GLY A 259 2.38 -59.57 19.94
CA GLY A 259 3.34 -59.36 18.83
C GLY A 259 2.71 -59.46 17.43
N SER A 260 1.40 -59.19 17.32
CA SER A 260 0.65 -59.19 16.06
C SER A 260 -0.48 -58.15 16.08
N GLY A 261 -0.13 -56.92 16.50
CA GLY A 261 -1.08 -55.88 16.85
C GLY A 261 -1.90 -55.41 15.65
N HIS A 262 -3.20 -55.20 15.83
CA HIS A 262 -4.12 -54.76 14.79
C HIS A 262 -5.21 -53.87 15.36
N ALA A 263 -5.66 -52.89 14.59
CA ALA A 263 -6.75 -52.00 14.97
C ALA A 263 -8.07 -52.45 14.31
N LEU A 264 -9.12 -52.59 15.11
CA LEU A 264 -10.48 -52.86 14.64
C LEU A 264 -11.41 -51.73 15.07
N THR A 265 -12.41 -51.42 14.24
CA THR A 265 -13.39 -50.37 14.54
C THR A 265 -14.72 -50.99 14.91
N ILE A 266 -15.19 -50.78 16.13
CA ILE A 266 -16.55 -51.06 16.59
C ILE A 266 -17.52 -50.11 15.90
N VAL A 267 -18.44 -50.69 15.16
CA VAL A 267 -19.45 -49.99 14.35
C VAL A 267 -20.88 -50.27 14.81
N GLY A 268 -21.07 -51.06 15.86
CA GLY A 268 -22.39 -51.42 16.33
C GLY A 268 -22.34 -52.49 17.41
N TYR A 269 -23.50 -52.88 17.93
CA TYR A 269 -23.64 -53.96 18.89
C TYR A 269 -25.01 -54.62 18.80
N ASN A 270 -25.13 -55.85 19.32
CA ASN A 270 -26.40 -56.53 19.51
C ASN A 270 -26.32 -57.45 20.73
N ASP A 271 -27.20 -57.19 21.71
CA ASP A 271 -27.28 -57.87 23.00
C ASP A 271 -27.80 -59.31 22.90
N GLU A 272 -28.49 -59.63 21.80
CA GLU A 272 -29.20 -60.90 21.61
C GLU A 272 -28.41 -61.90 20.76
N ILE A 273 -27.20 -61.56 20.29
CA ILE A 273 -26.34 -62.51 19.57
C ILE A 273 -25.87 -63.60 20.53
N LEU A 274 -26.22 -64.85 20.25
CA LEU A 274 -25.80 -66.01 21.04
C LEU A 274 -24.34 -66.35 20.71
N ILE A 275 -23.47 -66.42 21.73
CA ILE A 275 -22.03 -66.63 21.53
C ILE A 275 -21.63 -68.06 21.90
N GLN A 276 -21.70 -68.37 23.19
CA GLN A 276 -21.27 -69.66 23.72
C GLN A 276 -22.08 -69.99 24.96
N ASP A 277 -22.72 -71.16 24.94
CA ASP A 277 -23.32 -71.79 26.10
C ASP A 277 -22.16 -72.34 26.96
N ILE A 278 -21.82 -71.62 28.04
CA ILE A 278 -20.62 -71.87 28.85
C ILE A 278 -20.87 -73.08 29.76
N ASN A 279 -22.09 -73.23 30.27
CA ASN A 279 -22.45 -74.29 31.22
C ASN A 279 -23.07 -75.53 30.54
N GLY A 280 -23.41 -75.44 29.25
CA GLY A 280 -23.97 -76.51 28.45
C GLY A 280 -25.44 -76.82 28.73
N ASP A 281 -26.20 -75.88 29.30
CA ASP A 281 -27.60 -76.08 29.71
C ASP A 281 -28.64 -75.79 28.61
N GLY A 282 -28.18 -75.30 27.45
CA GLY A 282 -29.00 -74.95 26.31
C GLY A 282 -29.73 -73.60 26.43
N GLN A 283 -29.47 -72.82 27.48
CA GLN A 283 -29.89 -71.44 27.65
C GLN A 283 -28.68 -70.50 27.50
N TYR A 284 -28.92 -69.26 27.08
CA TYR A 284 -27.88 -68.24 26.94
C TYR A 284 -28.24 -67.07 27.81
N THR A 285 -27.51 -66.89 28.91
CA THR A 285 -27.82 -65.92 29.97
C THR A 285 -26.69 -64.94 30.25
N ASN A 286 -27.05 -63.75 30.70
CA ASN A 286 -26.14 -62.70 31.17
C ASN A 286 -26.57 -62.21 32.58
N ASP A 287 -27.16 -63.09 33.40
CA ASP A 287 -27.78 -62.73 34.69
C ASP A 287 -27.29 -63.58 35.88
N ARG A 288 -26.37 -64.52 35.64
CA ARG A 288 -25.87 -65.48 36.64
C ARG A 288 -24.41 -65.86 36.33
N ASP A 289 -23.72 -66.37 37.34
CA ASP A 289 -22.40 -66.99 37.18
C ASP A 289 -22.57 -68.37 36.51
N VAL A 290 -22.09 -68.48 35.27
CA VAL A 290 -22.18 -69.71 34.45
C VAL A 290 -20.83 -70.42 34.33
N ASN A 291 -19.73 -69.74 34.65
CA ASN A 291 -18.39 -70.31 34.56
C ASN A 291 -17.96 -71.02 35.87
N GLY A 292 -18.65 -70.75 36.98
CA GLY A 292 -18.48 -71.41 38.26
C GLY A 292 -17.31 -70.89 39.11
N ASP A 293 -16.82 -69.67 38.85
CA ASP A 293 -15.74 -69.02 39.61
C ASP A 293 -16.23 -68.25 40.86
N GLY A 294 -17.55 -68.16 41.07
CA GLY A 294 -18.18 -67.52 42.22
C GLY A 294 -18.32 -66.00 42.07
N VAL A 295 -17.98 -65.41 40.92
CA VAL A 295 -18.03 -63.96 40.68
C VAL A 295 -18.75 -63.66 39.37
N PHE A 296 -20.00 -63.19 39.44
CA PHE A 296 -20.73 -62.73 38.26
C PHE A 296 -20.08 -61.48 37.62
N ASN A 297 -19.59 -61.62 36.39
CA ASN A 297 -18.95 -60.54 35.64
C ASN A 297 -19.09 -60.76 34.11
N ILE A 298 -18.49 -59.90 33.27
CA ILE A 298 -18.67 -60.02 31.81
C ILE A 298 -18.15 -61.33 31.22
N ARG A 299 -17.29 -62.08 31.93
CA ARG A 299 -16.80 -63.40 31.50
C ARG A 299 -17.89 -64.48 31.54
N ASP A 300 -18.97 -64.23 32.28
CA ASP A 300 -20.17 -65.07 32.35
C ASP A 300 -21.16 -64.81 31.23
N PHE A 301 -20.92 -63.80 30.38
CA PHE A 301 -21.89 -63.46 29.36
C PHE A 301 -21.87 -64.49 28.22
N GLU A 302 -23.00 -65.19 28.05
CA GLU A 302 -23.20 -66.20 27.01
C GLU A 302 -23.76 -65.58 25.72
N LYS A 303 -24.32 -64.36 25.80
CA LYS A 303 -24.84 -63.59 24.67
C LYS A 303 -24.35 -62.14 24.64
N GLY A 304 -24.41 -61.53 23.47
CA GLY A 304 -24.05 -60.14 23.23
C GLY A 304 -22.68 -59.96 22.59
N ALA A 305 -22.64 -59.17 21.50
CA ALA A 305 -21.40 -58.86 20.80
C ALA A 305 -21.41 -57.45 20.18
N PHE A 306 -20.22 -56.89 20.00
CA PHE A 306 -19.98 -55.73 19.17
C PHE A 306 -19.75 -56.15 17.72
N LYS A 307 -20.33 -55.43 16.77
CA LYS A 307 -19.98 -55.53 15.35
C LYS A 307 -18.73 -54.70 15.10
N VAL A 308 -17.75 -55.25 14.41
CA VAL A 308 -16.51 -54.57 14.04
C VAL A 308 -16.28 -54.55 12.54
N ALA A 309 -15.77 -53.44 12.02
CA ALA A 309 -15.21 -53.32 10.69
C ALA A 309 -13.70 -53.58 10.73
N ASN A 310 -13.22 -54.36 9.77
CA ASN A 310 -11.81 -54.65 9.54
C ASN A 310 -11.30 -53.86 8.31
N SER A 311 -9.99 -53.84 8.10
CA SER A 311 -9.32 -53.10 7.03
C SER A 311 -8.65 -54.01 5.99
N TRP A 312 -9.11 -55.25 5.85
CA TRP A 312 -8.57 -56.26 4.92
C TRP A 312 -9.49 -56.54 3.72
N GLY A 313 -10.27 -55.53 3.32
CA GLY A 313 -11.18 -55.63 2.18
C GLY A 313 -12.41 -56.50 2.41
N LEU A 314 -13.28 -56.55 1.39
CA LEU A 314 -14.53 -57.31 1.40
C LEU A 314 -14.31 -58.83 1.36
N ASP A 315 -13.21 -59.25 0.74
CA ASP A 315 -12.85 -60.67 0.54
C ASP A 315 -12.10 -61.28 1.73
N TRP A 316 -12.11 -60.61 2.90
CA TRP A 316 -11.54 -61.16 4.11
C TRP A 316 -12.16 -62.52 4.44
N THR A 317 -11.40 -63.59 4.18
CA THR A 317 -11.81 -65.01 4.23
C THR A 317 -12.50 -65.43 5.54
N TYR A 318 -12.21 -64.75 6.64
CA TYR A 318 -12.73 -65.06 7.97
C TYR A 318 -13.70 -64.03 8.53
N GLY A 319 -14.04 -63.02 7.73
CA GLY A 319 -15.05 -62.03 8.04
C GLY A 319 -16.41 -62.33 7.40
N ASN A 320 -17.28 -61.34 7.55
CA ASN A 320 -18.62 -61.25 6.99
C ASN A 320 -18.62 -60.00 6.09
N GLN A 321 -18.05 -60.10 4.88
CA GLN A 321 -17.89 -58.98 3.94
C GLN A 321 -17.14 -57.78 4.56
N GLY A 322 -15.96 -58.04 5.14
CA GLY A 322 -15.16 -57.03 5.84
C GLY A 322 -15.54 -56.78 7.31
N PHE A 323 -16.68 -57.29 7.78
CA PHE A 323 -17.10 -57.17 9.18
C PHE A 323 -16.85 -58.45 10.00
N SER A 324 -16.94 -58.36 11.31
CA SER A 324 -17.05 -59.53 12.21
C SER A 324 -17.74 -59.12 13.52
N PHE A 325 -17.89 -60.06 14.44
CA PHE A 325 -18.41 -59.81 15.78
C PHE A 325 -17.38 -60.13 16.86
N ILE A 326 -17.33 -59.30 17.90
CA ILE A 326 -16.52 -59.51 19.10
C ILE A 326 -17.46 -59.67 20.31
N PRO A 327 -17.50 -60.85 20.93
CA PRO A 327 -18.26 -61.08 22.15
C PRO A 327 -17.89 -60.09 23.27
N TYR A 328 -18.88 -59.61 24.02
CA TYR A 328 -18.64 -58.70 25.16
C TYR A 328 -17.66 -59.28 26.18
N LYS A 329 -17.73 -60.60 26.40
CA LYS A 329 -16.87 -61.32 27.33
C LYS A 329 -15.37 -61.27 27.04
N LEU A 330 -14.96 -60.80 25.85
CA LEU A 330 -13.55 -60.64 25.50
C LEU A 330 -12.98 -59.25 25.83
N LEU A 331 -13.82 -58.29 26.21
CA LEU A 331 -13.42 -56.89 26.42
C LEU A 331 -13.22 -56.57 27.91
N TYR A 332 -12.28 -57.25 28.55
CA TYR A 332 -11.85 -56.98 29.94
C TYR A 332 -10.33 -56.80 30.04
N PRO A 333 -9.83 -56.01 31.01
CA PRO A 333 -8.39 -55.85 31.23
C PRO A 333 -7.71 -57.19 31.51
N GLY A 334 -6.66 -57.51 30.75
CA GLY A 334 -5.92 -58.77 30.88
C GLY A 334 -6.48 -59.93 30.07
N CYS A 335 -7.50 -59.72 29.23
CA CYS A 335 -7.91 -60.73 28.24
C CYS A 335 -6.72 -61.08 27.32
N PRO A 336 -6.35 -62.37 27.16
CA PRO A 336 -5.27 -62.76 26.27
C PRO A 336 -5.49 -62.22 24.86
N GLY A 337 -4.47 -61.54 24.33
CA GLY A 337 -4.50 -60.98 22.98
C GLY A 337 -5.23 -59.65 22.82
N LEU A 338 -5.88 -59.11 23.86
CA LEU A 338 -6.41 -57.75 23.82
C LEU A 338 -5.25 -56.75 23.90
N GLY A 339 -5.05 -55.96 22.83
CA GLY A 339 -3.89 -55.10 22.64
C GLY A 339 -3.96 -53.80 23.43
N THR A 340 -5.17 -53.27 23.70
CA THR A 340 -5.39 -52.08 24.53
C THR A 340 -6.34 -52.42 25.69
N SER A 341 -6.12 -51.84 26.87
CA SER A 341 -7.04 -51.98 28.01
C SER A 341 -8.25 -51.03 27.93
N TYR A 342 -8.45 -50.38 26.79
CA TYR A 342 -9.48 -49.40 26.53
C TYR A 342 -9.88 -49.42 25.05
N ALA A 343 -11.10 -49.00 24.76
CA ALA A 343 -11.48 -48.50 23.44
C ALA A 343 -11.17 -47.00 23.36
N TYR A 344 -10.98 -46.46 22.16
CA TYR A 344 -10.78 -45.02 21.98
C TYR A 344 -11.49 -44.49 20.73
N THR A 345 -11.75 -43.20 20.69
CA THR A 345 -12.52 -42.54 19.62
C THR A 345 -12.18 -41.06 19.56
N CYS A 346 -12.79 -40.32 18.65
CA CYS A 346 -12.68 -38.88 18.55
C CYS A 346 -14.05 -38.20 18.61
N GLU A 347 -14.02 -36.94 18.99
CA GLU A 347 -15.15 -36.02 18.85
C GLU A 347 -14.76 -34.96 17.82
N VAL A 348 -15.70 -34.58 16.95
CA VAL A 348 -15.52 -33.50 15.98
C VAL A 348 -16.27 -32.26 16.45
N PHE A 349 -15.78 -31.08 16.05
CA PHE A 349 -16.51 -29.84 16.28
C PHE A 349 -17.86 -29.85 15.55
N PRO A 350 -18.92 -29.26 16.14
CA PRO A 350 -20.11 -28.90 15.38
C PRO A 350 -19.75 -28.02 14.17
N ASN A 351 -20.50 -28.14 13.07
CA ASN A 351 -20.20 -27.42 11.82
C ASN A 351 -19.97 -25.91 11.99
N GLU A 352 -20.72 -25.27 12.88
CA GLU A 352 -20.66 -23.82 13.13
C GLU A 352 -19.51 -23.43 14.09
N GLU A 353 -18.85 -24.42 14.70
CA GLU A 353 -17.89 -24.23 15.79
C GLU A 353 -16.46 -24.66 15.43
N ILE A 354 -16.22 -25.16 14.21
CA ILE A 354 -14.86 -25.45 13.74
C ILE A 354 -14.06 -24.15 13.79
N PRO A 355 -13.04 -24.03 14.66
CA PRO A 355 -12.29 -22.79 14.75
C PRO A 355 -11.47 -22.64 13.47
N ALA A 356 -11.88 -21.72 12.59
CA ALA A 356 -11.02 -21.30 11.50
C ALA A 356 -9.67 -20.85 12.08
N PRO A 357 -8.54 -21.17 11.43
CA PRO A 357 -7.24 -20.74 11.93
C PRO A 357 -7.20 -19.20 11.91
N GLU A 358 -7.24 -18.55 13.08
CA GLU A 358 -7.11 -17.09 13.18
C GLU A 358 -5.77 -16.63 12.59
N ILE A 359 -4.74 -17.43 12.83
CA ILE A 359 -3.38 -17.21 12.39
C ILE A 359 -2.85 -18.54 11.86
N SER A 360 -2.25 -18.50 10.67
CA SER A 360 -1.54 -19.63 10.09
C SER A 360 -0.14 -19.23 9.63
N VAL A 361 0.71 -20.24 9.51
CA VAL A 361 2.07 -20.10 9.00
C VAL A 361 2.19 -20.85 7.69
N LYS A 362 2.73 -20.20 6.67
CA LYS A 362 3.06 -20.79 5.39
C LYS A 362 4.58 -20.83 5.23
N ALA A 363 5.13 -21.96 4.80
CA ALA A 363 6.56 -22.09 4.59
C ALA A 363 6.89 -23.00 3.40
N SER A 364 8.01 -22.72 2.74
CA SER A 364 8.61 -23.62 1.75
C SER A 364 9.94 -24.13 2.26
N VAL A 365 10.05 -25.45 2.39
CA VAL A 365 11.21 -26.13 2.99
C VAL A 365 11.74 -27.17 2.00
N GLN A 366 13.05 -27.18 1.82
CA GLN A 366 13.75 -28.22 1.09
C GLN A 366 14.78 -28.87 2.00
N HIS A 367 14.84 -30.19 1.98
CA HIS A 367 15.84 -30.98 2.67
C HIS A 367 15.94 -32.36 2.02
N GLN A 368 17.11 -32.99 2.10
CA GLN A 368 17.36 -34.29 1.47
C GLN A 368 16.74 -35.46 2.26
N GLU A 369 16.63 -35.32 3.58
CA GLU A 369 16.08 -36.34 4.47
C GLU A 369 15.09 -35.71 5.47
N ARG A 370 13.79 -35.94 5.28
CA ARG A 370 12.73 -35.31 6.06
C ARG A 370 12.64 -35.81 7.51
N ASN A 371 13.13 -37.01 7.78
CA ASN A 371 13.20 -37.58 9.13
C ASN A 371 14.30 -36.99 10.01
N GLU A 372 15.14 -36.12 9.48
CA GLU A 372 16.13 -35.37 10.27
C GLU A 372 15.58 -34.03 10.75
N LEU A 373 14.35 -33.66 10.37
CA LEU A 373 13.77 -32.35 10.66
C LEU A 373 12.61 -32.40 11.65
N SER A 374 12.63 -31.50 12.64
CA SER A 374 11.43 -31.12 13.39
C SER A 374 11.06 -29.65 13.19
N ILE A 375 9.78 -29.37 12.92
CA ILE A 375 9.27 -28.03 12.65
C ILE A 375 8.52 -27.49 13.86
N LYS A 376 8.87 -26.27 14.26
CA LYS A 376 8.39 -25.61 15.47
C LYS A 376 7.91 -24.21 15.17
N VAL A 377 6.95 -23.76 15.96
CA VAL A 377 6.48 -22.38 15.97
C VAL A 377 6.62 -21.79 17.36
N GLY A 378 6.75 -20.47 17.43
CA GLY A 378 6.85 -19.73 18.69
C GLY A 378 6.34 -18.30 18.58
N TYR A 379 6.22 -17.62 19.71
CA TYR A 379 5.87 -16.21 19.77
C TYR A 379 6.71 -15.46 20.79
N ALA A 380 6.75 -14.13 20.66
CA ALA A 380 7.16 -13.25 21.74
C ALA A 380 6.23 -12.05 21.85
N ALA A 381 6.11 -11.49 23.06
CA ALA A 381 5.20 -10.37 23.33
C ALA A 381 5.62 -9.05 22.63
N THR A 382 6.90 -8.88 22.30
CA THR A 382 7.41 -7.65 21.68
C THR A 382 8.19 -7.92 20.40
N ALA A 383 8.17 -6.97 19.47
CA ALA A 383 8.93 -7.07 18.22
C ALA A 383 10.45 -7.06 18.45
N SER A 384 10.92 -6.53 19.59
CA SER A 384 12.35 -6.48 19.94
C SER A 384 12.92 -7.79 20.47
N SER A 385 12.09 -8.78 20.80
CA SER A 385 12.54 -10.07 21.33
C SER A 385 13.38 -10.84 20.30
N THR A 386 14.50 -11.41 20.73
CA THR A 386 15.37 -12.27 19.91
C THR A 386 14.92 -13.72 19.91
N ASP A 387 14.31 -14.17 21.00
CA ASP A 387 13.92 -15.54 21.24
C ASP A 387 12.42 -15.63 21.58
N PRO A 388 11.76 -16.74 21.23
CA PRO A 388 10.38 -16.98 21.62
C PRO A 388 10.25 -17.24 23.14
N VAL A 389 9.11 -16.87 23.71
CA VAL A 389 8.76 -17.16 25.12
C VAL A 389 8.56 -18.66 25.33
N GLU A 390 7.92 -19.31 24.36
CA GLU A 390 7.76 -20.76 24.29
C GLU A 390 7.74 -21.23 22.84
N THR A 391 7.99 -22.52 22.63
CA THR A 391 7.94 -23.15 21.30
C THR A 391 7.10 -24.42 21.34
N LYS A 392 6.45 -24.74 20.23
CA LYS A 392 5.62 -25.94 20.05
C LYS A 392 6.00 -26.66 18.77
N ASN A 393 6.13 -27.98 18.84
CA ASN A 393 6.41 -28.84 17.69
C ASN A 393 5.08 -29.30 17.07
N PHE A 394 5.05 -29.44 15.75
CA PHE A 394 3.96 -30.10 15.06
C PHE A 394 4.24 -31.61 14.91
N TYR A 395 3.28 -32.45 15.28
CA TYR A 395 3.42 -33.90 15.21
C TYR A 395 3.61 -34.46 13.79
N CYS A 396 3.15 -33.74 12.75
CA CYS A 396 3.37 -34.15 11.36
C CYS A 396 4.81 -33.96 10.86
N PHE A 397 5.62 -33.16 11.55
CA PHE A 397 7.00 -32.83 11.15
C PHE A 397 7.92 -32.87 12.38
N ASN A 398 8.20 -34.08 12.88
CA ASN A 398 8.93 -34.26 14.12
C ASN A 398 9.95 -35.41 14.05
N GLU A 399 10.96 -35.26 13.18
CA GLU A 399 12.06 -36.21 12.98
C GLU A 399 11.57 -37.62 12.58
N GLN A 400 10.70 -37.66 11.57
CA GLN A 400 9.96 -38.86 11.14
C GLN A 400 9.68 -38.88 9.64
N GLY A 401 9.26 -40.04 9.12
CA GLY A 401 8.82 -40.22 7.74
C GLY A 401 9.91 -40.70 6.78
N GLY A 402 11.07 -41.09 7.28
CA GLY A 402 12.13 -41.77 6.52
C GLY A 402 13.14 -40.87 5.80
N PRO A 403 14.24 -41.46 5.31
CA PRO A 403 15.36 -40.76 4.67
C PRO A 403 15.02 -40.40 3.21
N TYR A 404 14.02 -39.55 3.03
CA TYR A 404 13.54 -39.09 1.73
C TYR A 404 13.46 -37.56 1.69
N GLU A 405 13.50 -36.99 0.48
CA GLU A 405 13.24 -35.56 0.31
C GLU A 405 11.86 -35.18 0.86
N MET A 406 11.64 -33.89 1.13
CA MET A 406 10.42 -33.40 1.79
C MET A 406 9.09 -33.85 1.14
N ARG A 407 9.06 -34.10 -0.17
CA ARG A 407 7.86 -34.60 -0.88
C ARG A 407 7.83 -36.13 -1.07
N GLY A 408 8.89 -36.81 -0.66
CA GLY A 408 9.09 -38.26 -0.70
C GLY A 408 9.29 -38.85 -2.08
N VAL A 409 8.24 -38.80 -2.91
CA VAL A 409 8.20 -39.40 -4.25
C VAL A 409 8.59 -38.43 -5.37
N TYR A 410 8.49 -37.13 -5.09
CA TYR A 410 8.82 -36.05 -6.02
C TYR A 410 10.01 -35.26 -5.50
N PRO A 411 10.88 -34.74 -6.39
CA PRO A 411 11.96 -33.87 -5.96
C PRO A 411 11.45 -32.46 -5.58
N GLY A 412 12.30 -31.74 -4.86
CA GLY A 412 12.14 -30.30 -4.61
C GLY A 412 11.37 -29.97 -3.32
N PRO A 413 11.16 -28.66 -3.06
CA PRO A 413 10.62 -28.21 -1.78
C PRO A 413 9.17 -28.60 -1.57
N ILE A 414 8.81 -28.83 -0.31
CA ILE A 414 7.42 -28.88 0.14
C ILE A 414 6.96 -27.46 0.48
N GLU A 415 5.74 -27.09 0.09
CA GLU A 415 5.03 -25.93 0.62
C GLU A 415 4.01 -26.42 1.66
N ILE A 416 4.18 -25.99 2.91
CA ILE A 416 3.36 -26.43 4.05
C ILE A 416 2.52 -25.28 4.60
N GLY A 417 1.39 -25.64 5.20
CA GLY A 417 0.57 -24.77 6.04
C GLY A 417 0.46 -25.32 7.46
N LEU A 418 0.69 -24.46 8.45
CA LEU A 418 0.68 -24.80 9.88
C LEU A 418 -0.37 -23.97 10.62
N ASN A 419 -1.24 -24.63 11.38
CA ASN A 419 -2.27 -24.00 12.20
C ASN A 419 -1.65 -23.41 13.48
N TYR A 420 -1.04 -22.23 13.34
CA TYR A 420 -0.44 -21.50 14.46
C TYR A 420 -1.46 -21.20 15.56
N GLY A 421 -2.71 -20.91 15.17
CA GLY A 421 -3.83 -20.66 16.06
C GLY A 421 -4.15 -21.83 16.99
N TYR A 422 -3.82 -23.09 16.65
CA TYR A 422 -4.02 -24.22 17.54
C TYR A 422 -3.28 -24.06 18.88
N PHE A 423 -2.01 -23.61 18.82
CA PHE A 423 -1.18 -23.43 20.01
C PHE A 423 -1.36 -22.07 20.68
N TYR A 424 -1.63 -21.02 19.89
CA TYR A 424 -1.57 -19.63 20.34
C TYR A 424 -2.86 -18.85 20.07
N LYS A 425 -4.02 -19.53 20.19
CA LYS A 425 -5.34 -18.90 20.06
C LYS A 425 -5.49 -17.72 21.03
N ASN A 426 -6.00 -16.59 20.55
CA ASN A 426 -6.17 -15.36 21.35
C ASN A 426 -4.89 -14.81 22.00
N THR A 427 -3.70 -15.31 21.66
CA THR A 427 -2.44 -14.80 22.20
C THR A 427 -2.10 -13.48 21.53
N GLN A 428 -1.83 -12.45 22.34
CA GLN A 428 -1.22 -11.23 21.83
C GLN A 428 0.30 -11.43 21.69
N PHE A 429 0.80 -11.23 20.48
CA PHE A 429 2.22 -11.35 20.20
C PHE A 429 2.73 -10.17 19.36
N GLY A 430 3.98 -9.80 19.62
CA GLY A 430 4.71 -8.79 18.87
C GLY A 430 5.65 -9.38 17.81
N LYS A 431 5.92 -10.69 17.88
CA LYS A 431 6.77 -11.41 16.93
C LYS A 431 6.36 -12.87 16.85
N VAL A 432 6.37 -13.42 15.63
CA VAL A 432 6.13 -14.84 15.34
C VAL A 432 7.42 -15.49 14.88
N PHE A 433 7.67 -16.73 15.33
CA PHE A 433 8.85 -17.50 14.99
C PHE A 433 8.46 -18.78 14.24
N PHE A 434 9.23 -19.07 13.18
CA PHE A 434 9.23 -20.35 12.48
C PHE A 434 10.62 -20.96 12.63
N MET A 435 10.68 -22.20 13.10
CA MET A 435 11.93 -22.85 13.46
C MET A 435 12.00 -24.24 12.86
N ILE A 436 13.16 -24.61 12.35
CA ILE A 436 13.49 -25.97 11.96
C ILE A 436 14.66 -26.44 12.80
N HIS A 437 14.48 -27.53 13.53
CA HIS A 437 15.57 -28.26 14.14
C HIS A 437 16.01 -29.37 13.19
N GLU A 438 17.29 -29.42 12.87
CA GLU A 438 17.90 -30.51 12.11
C GLU A 438 18.70 -31.40 13.06
N ASN A 439 18.63 -32.72 12.87
CA ASN A 439 19.31 -33.75 13.65
C ASN A 439 20.05 -34.75 12.72
N ASP A 440 20.96 -34.23 11.90
CA ASP A 440 21.89 -35.01 11.08
C ASP A 440 23.26 -35.13 11.77
N GLN A 441 23.41 -36.16 12.60
CA GLN A 441 24.66 -36.38 13.36
C GLN A 441 25.90 -36.58 12.47
N LEU A 442 25.70 -37.00 11.21
CA LEU A 442 26.79 -37.33 10.28
C LEU A 442 27.10 -36.19 9.30
N SER A 443 26.26 -35.15 9.23
CA SER A 443 26.41 -34.01 8.31
C SER A 443 26.42 -34.42 6.84
N ASN A 444 25.60 -35.42 6.48
CA ASN A 444 25.47 -35.97 5.13
C ASN A 444 24.34 -35.32 4.32
N SER A 445 23.42 -34.62 4.97
CA SER A 445 22.29 -33.95 4.34
C SER A 445 22.39 -32.44 4.53
N SER A 446 21.57 -31.71 3.77
CA SER A 446 21.42 -30.27 3.93
C SER A 446 20.07 -29.82 3.40
N GLY A 447 19.66 -28.64 3.83
CA GLY A 447 18.43 -28.03 3.33
C GLY A 447 18.38 -26.54 3.44
N THR A 448 17.23 -26.00 3.08
CA THR A 448 16.98 -24.57 2.99
C THR A 448 15.51 -24.28 3.31
N VAL A 449 15.29 -23.24 4.11
CA VAL A 449 14.00 -22.57 4.22
C VAL A 449 13.93 -21.53 3.11
N ASN A 450 13.21 -21.85 2.04
CA ASN A 450 13.09 -20.97 0.87
C ASN A 450 12.35 -19.68 1.26
N PHE A 451 11.22 -19.81 1.95
CA PHE A 451 10.50 -18.69 2.54
C PHE A 451 9.61 -19.14 3.70
N PHE A 452 9.21 -18.15 4.51
CA PHE A 452 8.22 -18.26 5.58
C PHE A 452 7.35 -17.00 5.56
N SER A 453 6.04 -17.15 5.67
CA SER A 453 5.07 -16.07 5.84
C SER A 453 4.06 -16.37 6.95
N LEU A 454 3.61 -15.31 7.60
CA LEU A 454 2.51 -15.29 8.54
C LEU A 454 1.24 -14.86 7.80
N ILE A 455 0.14 -15.57 7.99
CA ILE A 455 -1.16 -15.19 7.43
C ILE A 455 -2.13 -15.01 8.59
N ASP A 456 -2.73 -13.82 8.66
CA ASP A 456 -3.72 -13.44 9.65
C ASP A 456 -5.09 -13.34 8.97
N HIS A 457 -5.99 -14.23 9.39
CA HIS A 457 -7.33 -14.43 8.83
C HIS A 457 -8.41 -13.70 9.65
N ARG A 458 -8.03 -13.03 10.73
CA ARG A 458 -8.96 -12.28 11.58
C ARG A 458 -9.53 -11.09 10.80
N TRP A 459 -10.72 -10.65 11.21
CA TRP A 459 -11.44 -9.51 10.63
C TRP A 459 -11.90 -9.68 9.17
N GLY A 460 -12.03 -10.92 8.68
CA GLY A 460 -12.65 -11.22 7.38
C GLY A 460 -11.75 -10.93 6.17
N GLU A 461 -10.44 -10.82 6.38
CA GLU A 461 -9.45 -10.66 5.32
C GLU A 461 -8.24 -11.56 5.54
N ASP A 462 -7.61 -12.00 4.44
CA ASP A 462 -6.33 -12.70 4.49
C ASP A 462 -5.19 -11.70 4.31
N PHE A 463 -4.42 -11.49 5.37
CA PHE A 463 -3.23 -10.65 5.30
C PHE A 463 -1.99 -11.48 5.52
N GLU A 464 -1.25 -11.61 4.43
CA GLU A 464 0.03 -12.28 4.41
C GLU A 464 1.18 -11.27 4.59
N LEU A 465 2.08 -11.61 5.50
CA LEU A 465 3.34 -10.93 5.74
C LEU A 465 4.49 -11.92 5.57
N TYR A 466 5.43 -11.61 4.68
CA TYR A 466 6.59 -12.44 4.42
C TYR A 466 7.75 -12.10 5.37
N CYS A 467 8.49 -13.12 5.79
CA CYS A 467 9.77 -12.93 6.46
C CYS A 467 10.75 -12.26 5.49
N SER A 468 11.51 -11.27 5.97
CA SER A 468 12.52 -10.58 5.17
C SER A 468 13.71 -11.47 4.80
N GLN A 469 13.87 -12.61 5.49
CA GLN A 469 14.90 -13.59 5.21
C GLN A 469 14.33 -14.69 4.30
N THR A 470 14.96 -14.91 3.15
CA THR A 470 14.60 -15.95 2.17
C THR A 470 15.83 -16.79 1.84
N ASN A 471 15.61 -18.05 1.43
CA ASN A 471 16.67 -19.01 1.11
C ASN A 471 17.70 -19.16 2.24
N VAL A 472 17.19 -19.32 3.47
CA VAL A 472 18.03 -19.48 4.67
C VAL A 472 18.50 -20.94 4.76
N PRO A 473 19.81 -21.21 4.73
CA PRO A 473 20.32 -22.57 4.90
C PRO A 473 19.92 -23.12 6.28
N ILE A 474 19.54 -24.39 6.32
CA ILE A 474 19.26 -25.07 7.58
C ILE A 474 20.60 -25.33 8.29
N VAL A 475 20.66 -24.99 9.57
CA VAL A 475 21.85 -25.10 10.41
C VAL A 475 21.93 -26.50 11.00
N ASN A 476 22.99 -27.21 10.64
CA ASN A 476 23.17 -28.58 11.06
C ASN A 476 23.22 -28.81 12.59
N ASN A 477 22.50 -29.84 13.03
CA ASN A 477 22.34 -30.28 14.43
C ASN A 477 21.82 -29.18 15.38
N ARG A 478 21.11 -28.17 14.86
CA ARG A 478 20.67 -26.98 15.59
C ARG A 478 19.34 -26.42 15.09
N ASN A 479 18.80 -25.44 15.82
CA ASN A 479 17.64 -24.69 15.37
C ASN A 479 18.06 -23.61 14.36
N THR A 480 17.47 -23.69 13.18
CA THR A 480 17.35 -22.59 12.22
C THR A 480 16.12 -21.78 12.59
N THR A 481 16.29 -20.50 12.92
CA THR A 481 15.20 -19.65 13.44
C THR A 481 14.97 -18.47 12.52
N LEU A 482 13.75 -18.36 11.97
CA LEU A 482 13.26 -17.20 11.23
C LEU A 482 12.15 -16.54 12.04
N SER A 483 11.95 -15.23 11.86
CA SER A 483 10.90 -14.51 12.57
C SER A 483 10.29 -13.36 11.77
N ILE A 484 9.07 -13.00 12.14
CA ILE A 484 8.32 -11.89 11.58
C ILE A 484 7.86 -10.98 12.73
N GLU A 485 8.23 -9.71 12.67
CA GLU A 485 7.68 -8.68 13.57
C GLU A 485 6.21 -8.45 13.23
N TYR A 486 5.32 -8.62 14.21
CA TYR A 486 3.88 -8.51 14.00
C TYR A 486 3.14 -7.84 15.17
N HIS A 487 3.83 -6.92 15.85
CA HIS A 487 3.22 -6.15 16.93
C HIS A 487 2.27 -5.11 16.33
N LEU A 488 0.97 -5.40 16.31
CA LEU A 488 -0.03 -4.54 15.70
C LEU A 488 -0.21 -3.22 16.47
N LEU A 489 -0.44 -2.14 15.73
CA LEU A 489 -1.18 -1.00 16.27
C LEU A 489 -2.65 -1.38 16.47
N PRO A 490 -3.37 -0.73 17.40
CA PRO A 490 -4.78 -1.02 17.67
C PRO A 490 -5.66 -1.00 16.41
N HIS A 491 -6.62 -1.92 16.37
CA HIS A 491 -7.65 -1.97 15.33
C HIS A 491 -8.50 -0.69 15.35
N HIS A 492 -9.21 -0.39 14.26
CA HIS A 492 -9.99 0.86 14.18
C HIS A 492 -11.16 0.93 15.18
N GLU A 493 -11.60 -0.22 15.69
CA GLU A 493 -12.60 -0.31 16.76
C GLU A 493 -11.99 -0.07 18.16
N ASP A 494 -10.67 -0.23 18.32
CA ASP A 494 -9.92 -0.08 19.57
C ASP A 494 -9.24 1.30 19.64
N LEU A 495 -10.02 2.32 20.00
CA LEU A 495 -9.54 3.70 20.08
C LEU A 495 -8.41 3.86 21.12
N ILE A 496 -7.36 4.61 20.77
CA ILE A 496 -6.29 5.01 21.69
C ILE A 496 -6.80 6.23 22.49
N ASN A 497 -7.43 5.95 23.64
CA ASN A 497 -8.03 6.94 24.53
C ASN A 497 -7.16 7.27 25.78
N GLN A 498 -5.97 6.67 25.87
CA GLN A 498 -4.95 6.94 26.86
C GLN A 498 -3.57 7.03 26.18
N ASN A 499 -2.57 7.54 26.88
CA ASN A 499 -1.22 7.63 26.35
C ASN A 499 -0.66 6.23 26.02
N LEU A 500 -0.30 6.02 24.76
CA LEU A 500 0.31 4.80 24.25
C LEU A 500 1.77 5.08 23.85
N TYR A 501 2.70 4.42 24.54
CA TYR A 501 4.12 4.47 24.21
C TYR A 501 4.55 3.21 23.44
N LEU A 502 5.16 3.39 22.27
CA LEU A 502 5.70 2.31 21.46
C LEU A 502 7.19 2.13 21.77
N GLY A 503 7.53 1.10 22.54
CA GLY A 503 8.92 0.75 22.89
C GLY A 503 9.62 -0.22 21.92
N SER A 504 8.92 -0.72 20.91
CA SER A 504 9.46 -1.63 19.88
C SER A 504 8.73 -1.38 18.55
N ASN A 505 9.23 -1.97 17.45
CA ASN A 505 8.59 -1.85 16.15
C ASN A 505 7.11 -2.25 16.18
N ARG A 506 6.33 -1.67 15.26
CA ARG A 506 4.89 -1.95 15.09
C ARG A 506 4.53 -2.16 13.62
N VAL A 507 3.42 -2.85 13.41
CA VAL A 507 2.74 -3.00 12.12
C VAL A 507 1.40 -2.26 12.18
N SER A 508 1.17 -1.39 11.20
CA SER A 508 -0.10 -0.70 10.98
C SER A 508 -0.75 -1.25 9.72
N ARG A 509 -1.94 -1.83 9.85
CA ARG A 509 -2.73 -2.32 8.70
C ARG A 509 -4.23 -1.95 8.80
N PHE A 510 -4.56 -1.07 9.75
CA PHE A 510 -5.92 -0.60 10.04
C PHE A 510 -5.96 0.93 10.11
N THR A 511 -6.90 1.48 10.87
CA THR A 511 -7.02 2.93 11.12
C THR A 511 -6.91 3.26 12.61
N PRO A 512 -5.74 3.05 13.26
CA PRO A 512 -5.53 3.45 14.65
C PRO A 512 -5.88 4.93 14.84
N THR A 513 -6.79 5.18 15.78
CA THR A 513 -7.32 6.52 16.05
C THR A 513 -6.99 6.93 17.48
N VAL A 514 -6.24 8.03 17.62
CA VAL A 514 -5.89 8.65 18.90
C VAL A 514 -6.90 9.74 19.21
N THR A 515 -7.61 9.61 20.32
CA THR A 515 -8.70 10.51 20.69
C THR A 515 -8.24 11.65 21.61
N ASN A 516 -9.10 12.65 21.80
CA ASN A 516 -8.85 13.81 22.64
C ASN A 516 -8.25 13.45 24.02
N GLY A 517 -7.19 14.14 24.43
CA GLY A 517 -6.49 13.93 25.70
C GLY A 517 -5.46 12.78 25.70
N ALA A 518 -5.39 11.98 24.63
CA ALA A 518 -4.44 10.88 24.50
C ALA A 518 -3.24 11.25 23.61
N ARG A 519 -2.16 10.51 23.78
CA ARG A 519 -0.91 10.64 23.01
C ARG A 519 -0.45 9.31 22.47
N LEU A 520 -0.08 9.26 21.20
CA LEU A 520 0.70 8.16 20.61
C LEU A 520 2.17 8.59 20.51
N THR A 521 3.05 7.93 21.26
CA THR A 521 4.50 8.19 21.24
C THR A 521 5.24 7.05 20.56
N VAL A 522 5.87 7.33 19.42
CA VAL A 522 6.79 6.43 18.75
C VAL A 522 8.17 6.60 19.39
N GLY A 523 8.67 5.56 20.06
CA GLY A 523 9.93 5.59 20.81
C GLY A 523 11.18 5.79 19.94
N ASN A 524 12.33 5.98 20.60
CA ASN A 524 13.60 6.13 19.90
C ASN A 524 13.95 4.86 19.10
N ASN A 525 14.41 5.01 17.86
CA ASN A 525 14.76 3.89 16.97
C ASN A 525 13.59 2.92 16.69
N VAL A 526 12.34 3.33 16.93
CA VAL A 526 11.16 2.50 16.69
C VAL A 526 10.62 2.76 15.29
N LYS A 527 10.30 1.68 14.58
CA LYS A 527 9.69 1.70 13.25
C LYS A 527 8.21 1.31 13.30
N ILE A 528 7.38 1.99 12.52
CA ILE A 528 6.04 1.55 12.15
C ILE A 528 6.04 1.19 10.66
N ASP A 529 5.80 -0.09 10.33
CA ASP A 529 5.55 -0.52 8.96
C ASP A 529 4.05 -0.44 8.66
N MET A 530 3.66 0.32 7.63
CA MET A 530 2.28 0.56 7.23
C MET A 530 1.91 -0.24 5.98
N TYR A 531 0.74 -0.88 6.01
CA TYR A 531 0.18 -1.66 4.91
C TYR A 531 -1.25 -1.22 4.64
N ASN A 532 -1.47 -0.41 3.61
CA ASN A 532 -2.76 0.15 3.20
C ASN A 532 -3.57 0.68 4.39
N SER A 533 -2.92 1.50 5.22
CA SER A 533 -3.41 1.88 6.55
C SER A 533 -3.35 3.39 6.76
N GLU A 534 -4.11 3.88 7.73
CA GLU A 534 -4.13 5.29 8.08
C GLU A 534 -3.91 5.49 9.58
N ILE A 535 -3.19 6.52 10.00
CA ILE A 535 -3.07 6.89 11.43
C ILE A 535 -3.81 8.20 11.64
N HIS A 536 -4.82 8.21 12.51
CA HIS A 536 -5.66 9.38 12.78
C HIS A 536 -5.38 9.95 14.17
N ILE A 537 -4.99 11.22 14.22
CA ILE A 537 -4.76 11.97 15.46
C ILE A 537 -5.84 13.04 15.55
N LYS A 538 -6.87 12.80 16.36
CA LYS A 538 -8.05 13.68 16.45
C LYS A 538 -7.72 15.00 17.16
N PRO A 539 -8.58 16.02 17.06
CA PRO A 539 -8.39 17.28 17.78
C PRO A 539 -8.20 17.05 19.29
N GLY A 540 -7.21 17.73 19.88
CA GLY A 540 -6.82 17.58 21.28
C GLY A 540 -6.01 16.32 21.62
N ALA A 541 -5.68 15.48 20.63
CA ALA A 541 -4.72 14.39 20.76
C ALA A 541 -3.32 14.78 20.28
N THR A 542 -2.31 13.98 20.59
CA THR A 542 -0.92 14.24 20.16
C THR A 542 -0.28 13.01 19.49
N LEU A 543 0.40 13.23 18.36
CA LEU A 543 1.40 12.30 17.84
C LEU A 543 2.80 12.81 18.20
N GLN A 544 3.60 11.96 18.83
CA GLN A 544 4.98 12.26 19.18
C GLN A 544 5.91 11.27 18.50
N LEU A 545 6.82 11.76 17.65
CA LEU A 545 7.85 10.98 16.97
C LEU A 545 9.20 11.28 17.63
N ASN A 546 9.77 10.30 18.34
CA ASN A 546 11.07 10.47 18.98
C ASN A 546 12.23 10.20 18.01
N SER A 547 13.46 10.43 18.46
CA SER A 547 14.64 10.45 17.60
C SER A 547 14.88 9.11 16.90
N ASN A 548 15.29 9.19 15.62
CA ASN A 548 15.52 8.03 14.76
C ASN A 548 14.29 7.11 14.58
N SER A 549 13.08 7.55 14.94
CA SER A 549 11.87 6.79 14.64
C SER A 549 11.55 6.81 13.15
N LYS A 550 10.92 5.74 12.67
CA LYS A 550 10.61 5.57 11.25
C LYS A 550 9.14 5.23 11.06
N ILE A 551 8.51 5.80 10.05
CA ILE A 551 7.22 5.35 9.53
C ILE A 551 7.41 5.01 8.06
N ILE A 552 7.15 3.75 7.72
CA ILE A 552 7.46 3.19 6.40
C ILE A 552 6.20 2.61 5.78
N ALA A 553 5.70 3.20 4.70
CA ALA A 553 4.65 2.61 3.88
C ALA A 553 5.25 1.49 3.02
N ARG A 554 4.88 0.24 3.31
CA ARG A 554 5.37 -0.98 2.65
C ARG A 554 4.48 -1.47 1.53
N ARG A 555 3.17 -1.18 1.61
CA ARG A 555 2.18 -1.63 0.62
C ARG A 555 0.97 -0.69 0.62
N GLY A 556 0.38 -0.46 -0.55
CA GLY A 556 -0.88 0.27 -0.69
C GLY A 556 -0.79 1.76 -0.37
N GLN A 557 -1.95 2.38 -0.18
CA GLN A 557 -2.06 3.81 0.05
C GLN A 557 -2.08 4.08 1.56
N CYS A 558 -1.04 4.72 2.10
CA CYS A 558 -0.93 4.99 3.52
C CYS A 558 -1.06 6.49 3.83
N LYS A 559 -1.68 6.82 4.97
CA LYS A 559 -1.85 8.21 5.41
C LYS A 559 -1.57 8.42 6.89
N ILE A 560 -1.08 9.60 7.23
CA ILE A 560 -1.02 10.11 8.60
C ILE A 560 -1.83 11.41 8.62
N ILE A 561 -2.92 11.44 9.40
CA ILE A 561 -3.84 12.57 9.47
C ILE A 561 -3.77 13.15 10.88
N VAL A 562 -3.22 14.35 11.00
CA VAL A 562 -3.02 15.04 12.26
C VAL A 562 -3.93 16.26 12.35
N ASP A 563 -5.10 16.06 12.95
CA ASP A 563 -6.04 17.14 13.33
C ASP A 563 -5.75 17.69 14.75
N GLY A 564 -4.91 16.98 15.53
CA GLY A 564 -4.39 17.39 16.84
C GLY A 564 -2.98 17.99 16.77
N ASP A 565 -2.12 17.67 17.74
CA ASP A 565 -0.75 18.18 17.83
C ASP A 565 0.27 17.16 17.29
N LEU A 566 1.38 17.68 16.74
CA LEU A 566 2.53 16.89 16.31
C LEU A 566 3.80 17.38 17.02
N ILE A 567 4.52 16.46 17.64
CA ILE A 567 5.85 16.70 18.22
C ILE A 567 6.85 15.81 17.47
N VAL A 568 7.86 16.41 16.85
CA VAL A 568 8.89 15.68 16.07
C VAL A 568 10.26 15.95 16.67
N SER A 569 10.95 14.89 17.08
CA SER A 569 12.36 14.95 17.48
C SER A 569 13.27 14.84 16.24
N PRO A 570 14.57 15.18 16.34
CA PRO A 570 15.48 15.05 15.21
C PRO A 570 15.62 13.62 14.66
N ASP A 571 16.05 13.48 13.40
CA ASP A 571 16.35 12.19 12.74
C ASP A 571 15.13 11.30 12.42
N VAL A 572 13.92 11.85 12.42
CA VAL A 572 12.70 11.11 12.04
C VAL A 572 12.67 10.82 10.54
N GLN A 573 12.22 9.62 10.17
CA GLN A 573 12.14 9.17 8.77
C GLN A 573 10.71 8.80 8.38
N LEU A 574 10.19 9.41 7.32
CA LEU A 574 8.89 9.10 6.72
C LEU A 574 9.12 8.63 5.28
N ILE A 575 8.90 7.35 5.03
CA ILE A 575 9.34 6.68 3.79
C ILE A 575 8.16 5.94 3.18
N ALA A 576 8.02 6.01 1.86
CA ALA A 576 7.28 5.01 1.09
C ALA A 576 8.25 4.21 0.22
N GLU A 577 8.02 2.92 0.09
CA GLU A 577 8.85 2.00 -0.71
C GLU A 577 8.06 1.38 -1.86
N GLY A 578 8.76 1.04 -2.94
CA GLY A 578 8.15 0.37 -4.09
C GLY A 578 7.03 1.20 -4.73
N ASP A 579 5.85 0.60 -4.82
CA ASP A 579 4.61 1.19 -5.34
C ASP A 579 3.71 1.78 -4.24
N ALA A 580 4.11 1.67 -2.97
CA ALA A 580 3.36 2.25 -1.86
C ALA A 580 3.42 3.79 -1.88
N SER A 581 2.46 4.43 -1.24
CA SER A 581 2.45 5.88 -1.05
C SER A 581 2.24 6.25 0.40
N LEU A 582 2.82 7.38 0.81
CA LEU A 582 2.61 7.97 2.12
C LEU A 582 2.19 9.43 1.97
N GLU A 583 1.05 9.80 2.53
CA GLU A 583 0.59 11.18 2.61
C GLU A 583 0.42 11.62 4.06
N VAL A 584 0.93 12.81 4.39
CA VAL A 584 0.90 13.38 5.74
C VAL A 584 0.11 14.67 5.71
N PHE A 585 -0.96 14.72 6.49
CA PHE A 585 -1.85 15.87 6.62
C PHE A 585 -1.68 16.50 8.00
N LEU A 586 -1.30 17.77 8.03
CA LEU A 586 -1.17 18.59 9.25
C LEU A 586 -2.29 19.63 9.21
N ASN A 587 -3.42 19.31 9.86
CA ASN A 587 -4.67 20.06 9.69
C ASN A 587 -5.00 20.99 10.86
N ASN A 588 -4.28 20.90 11.98
CA ASN A 588 -4.53 21.75 13.14
C ASN A 588 -4.07 23.19 12.87
N SER A 589 -5.02 24.06 12.49
CA SER A 589 -4.77 25.46 12.14
C SER A 589 -4.27 26.33 13.29
N ASN A 590 -4.21 25.81 14.51
CA ASN A 590 -3.67 26.51 15.69
C ASN A 590 -2.28 25.98 16.08
N ALA A 591 -1.79 24.89 15.45
CA ALA A 591 -0.54 24.27 15.82
C ALA A 591 0.67 25.06 15.32
N THR A 592 1.73 25.01 16.13
CA THR A 592 3.09 25.38 15.72
C THR A 592 3.93 24.12 15.73
N ILE A 593 4.53 23.78 14.58
CA ILE A 593 5.30 22.55 14.40
C ILE A 593 6.73 22.91 14.00
N ASP A 594 7.70 22.26 14.64
CA ASP A 594 9.11 22.33 14.27
C ASP A 594 9.63 20.93 13.93
N ILE A 595 10.31 20.80 12.80
CA ILE A 595 10.87 19.55 12.28
C ILE A 595 12.33 19.80 11.94
N GLN A 596 13.22 19.02 12.54
CA GLN A 596 14.66 19.19 12.31
C GLN A 596 15.28 17.87 11.88
N ASN A 597 16.22 17.93 10.93
CA ASN A 597 17.01 16.78 10.52
C ASN A 597 16.17 15.53 10.15
N ALA A 598 15.02 15.74 9.49
CA ALA A 598 14.13 14.66 9.09
C ALA A 598 14.45 14.19 7.66
N THR A 599 14.11 12.94 7.36
CA THR A 599 14.16 12.39 5.99
C THR A 599 12.76 12.02 5.53
N LEU A 600 12.34 12.59 4.41
CA LEU A 600 11.08 12.28 3.74
C LEU A 600 11.40 11.73 2.36
N GLN A 601 10.93 10.51 2.08
CA GLN A 601 11.16 9.86 0.79
C GLN A 601 9.84 9.34 0.22
N GLN A 602 9.55 9.70 -1.02
CA GLN A 602 8.30 9.33 -1.71
C GLN A 602 7.03 9.65 -0.90
N CYS A 603 7.09 10.75 -0.12
CA CYS A 603 6.05 11.15 0.82
C CYS A 603 5.50 12.52 0.45
N LYS A 604 4.17 12.70 0.43
CA LYS A 604 3.56 14.03 0.25
C LYS A 604 3.19 14.62 1.59
N VAL A 605 3.50 15.91 1.79
CA VAL A 605 3.14 16.64 3.01
C VAL A 605 2.17 17.76 2.66
N HIS A 606 1.05 17.81 3.36
CA HIS A 606 0.02 18.83 3.26
C HIS A 606 -0.11 19.55 4.60
N SER A 607 0.35 20.80 4.64
CA SER A 607 0.31 21.63 5.85
C SER A 607 -0.77 22.71 5.80
N GLN A 608 -1.54 22.81 6.89
CA GLN A 608 -2.53 23.87 7.15
C GLN A 608 -2.38 24.46 8.57
N VAL A 609 -1.19 24.35 9.17
CA VAL A 609 -0.95 24.78 10.55
C VAL A 609 -0.67 26.29 10.65
N ALA A 610 -0.72 26.85 11.86
CA ALA A 610 -0.47 28.29 12.08
C ALA A 610 0.99 28.68 11.76
N SER A 611 1.93 27.82 12.14
CA SER A 611 3.35 28.01 11.86
C SER A 611 4.07 26.67 11.69
N LEU A 612 4.81 26.52 10.60
CA LEU A 612 5.63 25.34 10.31
C LEU A 612 7.09 25.75 10.09
N SER A 613 7.99 25.20 10.90
CA SER A 613 9.43 25.33 10.75
C SER A 613 10.03 23.97 10.39
N ILE A 614 10.80 23.91 9.30
CA ILE A 614 11.54 22.73 8.90
C ILE A 614 12.98 23.13 8.62
N SER A 615 13.94 22.50 9.31
CA SER A 615 15.35 22.76 9.11
C SER A 615 16.17 21.50 8.86
N THR A 616 17.26 21.66 8.09
CA THR A 616 18.30 20.64 7.87
C THR A 616 17.74 19.28 7.45
N SER A 617 16.61 19.25 6.75
CA SER A 617 15.87 18.04 6.39
C SER A 617 15.99 17.72 4.90
N SER A 618 15.74 16.46 4.54
CA SER A 618 15.86 15.95 3.16
C SER A 618 14.52 15.44 2.64
N PHE A 619 14.13 15.89 1.44
CA PHE A 619 12.94 15.48 0.71
C PHE A 619 13.36 14.87 -0.62
N VAL A 620 13.12 13.57 -0.81
CA VAL A 620 13.57 12.83 -1.98
C VAL A 620 12.39 12.21 -2.71
N ASN A 621 12.24 12.52 -4.00
CA ASN A 621 11.18 11.97 -4.86
C ASN A 621 9.76 12.13 -4.27
N CYS A 622 9.52 13.19 -3.50
CA CYS A 622 8.25 13.43 -2.82
C CYS A 622 7.18 14.03 -3.74
N LYS A 623 7.53 14.31 -5.01
CA LYS A 623 6.74 15.06 -6.00
C LYS A 623 6.51 16.51 -5.58
N SER A 624 5.90 16.77 -4.44
CA SER A 624 5.68 18.12 -3.92
C SER A 624 5.49 18.16 -2.40
N PHE A 625 6.01 19.21 -1.78
CA PHE A 625 5.68 19.67 -0.44
C PHE A 625 4.64 20.80 -0.54
N TYR A 626 3.58 20.74 0.26
CA TYR A 626 2.48 21.71 0.22
C TYR A 626 2.31 22.42 1.57
N SER A 627 2.28 23.75 1.55
CA SER A 627 1.81 24.58 2.66
C SER A 627 0.71 25.52 2.16
N TYR A 628 -0.43 25.54 2.86
CA TYR A 628 -1.63 26.24 2.41
C TYR A 628 -2.07 27.44 3.27
N VAL A 629 -1.58 27.57 4.50
CA VAL A 629 -1.82 28.70 5.40
C VAL A 629 -0.68 28.80 6.42
N GLY A 630 -0.62 29.92 7.14
CA GLY A 630 0.32 30.12 8.24
C GLY A 630 1.71 30.58 7.81
N ASP A 631 2.52 30.87 8.82
CA ASP A 631 3.94 31.17 8.65
C ASP A 631 4.71 29.90 8.30
N LEU A 632 5.60 30.00 7.32
CA LEU A 632 6.43 28.88 6.89
C LEU A 632 7.90 29.28 6.94
N ASN A 633 8.71 28.41 7.55
CA ASN A 633 10.15 28.59 7.64
C ASN A 633 10.87 27.32 7.15
N LEU A 634 11.51 27.38 5.98
CA LEU A 634 12.34 26.30 5.43
C LEU A 634 13.81 26.74 5.45
N PHE A 635 14.63 26.10 6.29
CA PHE A 635 16.05 26.45 6.45
C PHE A 635 16.99 25.29 6.15
N TYR A 636 17.98 25.47 5.28
CA TYR A 636 19.04 24.47 5.04
C TYR A 636 18.51 23.08 4.60
N ASN A 637 17.35 23.03 3.93
CA ASN A 637 16.76 21.77 3.49
C ASN A 637 17.23 21.38 2.09
N THR A 638 17.17 20.09 1.79
CA THR A 638 17.40 19.56 0.44
C THR A 638 16.11 18.99 -0.13
N PHE A 639 15.74 19.40 -1.33
CA PHE A 639 14.61 18.92 -2.10
C PHE A 639 15.12 18.36 -3.42
N THR A 640 15.11 17.04 -3.55
CA THR A 640 15.49 16.34 -4.79
C THR A 640 14.23 15.78 -5.44
N ASN A 641 13.97 16.13 -6.70
CA ASN A 641 12.76 15.75 -7.44
C ASN A 641 11.47 16.05 -6.67
N THR A 642 11.47 17.20 -5.97
CA THR A 642 10.39 17.62 -5.08
C THR A 642 10.16 19.12 -5.24
N SER A 643 8.97 19.51 -5.64
CA SER A 643 8.55 20.92 -5.70
C SER A 643 8.16 21.47 -4.33
N VAL A 644 8.36 22.77 -4.12
CA VAL A 644 7.89 23.51 -2.94
C VAL A 644 6.69 24.35 -3.36
N TYR A 645 5.48 23.90 -3.00
CA TYR A 645 4.23 24.58 -3.32
C TYR A 645 3.70 25.33 -2.10
N LEU A 646 3.70 26.65 -2.18
CA LEU A 646 3.34 27.56 -1.11
C LEU A 646 2.15 28.41 -1.55
N GLU A 647 1.05 28.28 -0.81
CA GLU A 647 -0.15 29.05 -1.05
C GLU A 647 -0.67 29.60 0.26
N ASN A 648 -1.08 30.85 0.29
CA ASN A 648 -1.82 31.40 1.42
C ASN A 648 -3.32 31.44 1.07
N LYS A 649 -4.03 30.35 1.38
CA LYS A 649 -5.49 30.23 1.15
C LYS A 649 -6.30 31.21 1.98
N SER A 650 -5.83 31.55 3.18
CA SER A 650 -6.48 32.53 4.06
C SER A 650 -6.39 33.97 3.53
N LYS A 651 -5.43 34.24 2.63
CA LYS A 651 -5.08 35.57 2.12
C LYS A 651 -4.69 36.56 3.23
N ASN A 652 -4.35 36.07 4.43
CA ASN A 652 -3.85 36.89 5.52
C ASN A 652 -2.49 37.48 5.13
N GLN A 653 -2.43 38.80 4.97
CA GLN A 653 -1.25 39.51 4.49
C GLN A 653 -0.07 39.49 5.48
N ASN A 654 -0.32 39.07 6.72
CA ASN A 654 0.71 39.00 7.75
C ASN A 654 1.56 37.73 7.66
N PHE A 655 1.06 36.67 7.02
CA PHE A 655 1.79 35.42 6.89
C PHE A 655 3.03 35.56 6.02
N GLU A 656 4.10 34.92 6.47
CA GLU A 656 5.41 34.96 5.86
C GLU A 656 5.89 33.58 5.40
N ALA A 657 6.35 33.50 4.16
CA ALA A 657 7.03 32.32 3.63
C ALA A 657 8.54 32.56 3.52
N LYS A 658 9.34 31.88 4.34
CA LYS A 658 10.80 31.88 4.28
C LYS A 658 11.32 30.59 3.67
N VAL A 659 12.12 30.71 2.62
CA VAL A 659 12.88 29.61 2.03
C VAL A 659 14.33 30.06 1.96
N VAL A 660 15.17 29.53 2.84
CA VAL A 660 16.51 30.08 3.07
C VAL A 660 17.56 28.98 3.10
N ASN A 661 18.63 29.17 2.31
CA ASN A 661 19.77 28.27 2.21
C ASN A 661 19.40 26.82 1.82
N CYS A 662 18.32 26.63 1.06
CA CYS A 662 17.88 25.32 0.60
C CYS A 662 18.50 24.93 -0.75
N SER A 663 18.70 23.63 -0.97
CA SER A 663 19.03 23.06 -2.28
C SER A 663 17.77 22.44 -2.88
N ILE A 664 17.30 22.94 -4.01
CA ILE A 664 16.04 22.52 -4.66
C ILE A 664 16.39 22.12 -6.09
N VAL A 665 16.54 20.82 -6.32
CA VAL A 665 17.07 20.27 -7.58
C VAL A 665 16.12 19.23 -8.13
N ASN A 666 15.93 19.26 -9.45
CA ASN A 666 15.09 18.32 -10.15
C ASN A 666 15.81 17.73 -11.36
N THR A 667 15.63 16.42 -11.54
CA THR A 667 16.21 15.65 -12.64
C THR A 667 15.15 15.22 -13.66
N LEU A 668 13.87 15.56 -13.45
CA LEU A 668 12.74 15.18 -14.30
C LEU A 668 12.00 16.43 -14.81
N PRO A 669 11.64 16.53 -16.10
CA PRO A 669 11.03 17.74 -16.65
C PRO A 669 9.58 17.97 -16.17
N ASN A 670 9.10 19.23 -16.27
CA ASN A 670 7.69 19.68 -16.11
C ASN A 670 7.17 20.03 -14.70
N ALA A 671 8.04 20.33 -13.73
CA ALA A 671 7.63 20.80 -12.41
C ALA A 671 8.13 22.24 -12.13
N THR A 672 7.57 22.93 -11.14
CA THR A 672 8.07 24.23 -10.65
C THR A 672 8.91 24.02 -9.39
N GLY A 673 10.05 24.70 -9.24
CA GLY A 673 10.91 24.59 -8.07
C GLY A 673 10.21 25.12 -6.81
N ILE A 674 9.98 26.43 -6.77
CA ILE A 674 9.17 27.09 -5.75
C ILE A 674 7.98 27.77 -6.43
N LYS A 675 6.76 27.43 -6.01
CA LYS A 675 5.55 28.14 -6.42
C LYS A 675 4.98 28.90 -5.23
N LEU A 676 4.80 30.21 -5.36
CA LEU A 676 4.31 31.09 -4.30
C LEU A 676 3.03 31.80 -4.74
N ILE A 677 1.96 31.63 -3.96
CA ILE A 677 0.63 32.16 -4.28
C ILE A 677 0.06 32.90 -3.06
N ASN A 678 -0.34 34.16 -3.23
CA ASN A 678 -1.05 34.98 -2.23
C ASN A 678 -0.32 35.24 -0.90
N TYR A 679 0.97 34.92 -0.78
CA TYR A 679 1.70 35.24 0.43
C TYR A 679 1.97 36.75 0.49
N GLY A 680 1.60 37.39 1.61
CA GLY A 680 1.83 38.82 1.79
C GLY A 680 3.30 39.16 2.01
N LYS A 681 4.01 38.31 2.76
CA LYS A 681 5.44 38.43 3.04
C LYS A 681 6.17 37.20 2.54
N TYR A 682 7.37 37.37 1.98
CA TYR A 682 8.20 36.25 1.57
C TYR A 682 9.68 36.60 1.56
N PHE A 683 10.50 35.66 1.98
CA PHE A 683 11.94 35.80 2.01
C PHE A 683 12.59 34.56 1.41
N ILE A 684 13.01 34.66 0.15
CA ILE A 684 13.64 33.58 -0.61
C ILE A 684 15.11 33.92 -0.75
N SER A 685 15.97 33.32 0.08
CA SER A 685 17.37 33.74 0.15
C SER A 685 18.39 32.60 0.17
N GLY A 686 19.49 32.74 -0.57
CA GLY A 686 20.63 31.80 -0.46
C GLY A 686 20.35 30.40 -1.01
N ASN A 687 19.29 30.22 -1.80
CA ASN A 687 18.91 28.90 -2.31
C ASN A 687 19.62 28.56 -3.63
N THR A 688 19.79 27.27 -3.89
CA THR A 688 20.14 26.74 -5.22
C THR A 688 18.90 26.11 -5.83
N ILE A 689 18.43 26.59 -6.98
CA ILE A 689 17.23 26.10 -7.68
C ILE A 689 17.62 25.66 -9.09
N GLN A 690 17.47 24.37 -9.42
CA GLN A 690 17.98 23.82 -10.67
C GLN A 690 17.08 22.76 -11.30
N GLY A 691 16.94 22.79 -12.63
CA GLY A 691 16.38 21.67 -13.41
C GLY A 691 14.85 21.58 -13.45
N PHE A 692 14.15 22.70 -13.21
CA PHE A 692 12.68 22.78 -13.23
C PHE A 692 12.16 23.41 -14.53
N TYR A 693 10.85 23.33 -14.78
CA TYR A 693 10.21 24.15 -15.83
C TYR A 693 10.30 25.63 -15.47
N ASN A 694 9.80 25.99 -14.28
CA ASN A 694 10.03 27.29 -13.66
C ASN A 694 10.84 27.11 -12.39
N GLY A 695 11.92 27.86 -12.20
CA GLY A 695 12.65 27.90 -10.94
C GLY A 695 11.77 28.45 -9.81
N LEU A 696 11.27 29.67 -10.00
CA LEU A 696 10.37 30.37 -9.10
C LEU A 696 9.15 30.94 -9.85
N ASP A 697 7.94 30.62 -9.40
CA ASP A 697 6.65 31.12 -9.94
C ASP A 697 5.89 31.87 -8.85
N LEU A 698 5.89 33.21 -8.92
CA LEU A 698 5.12 34.07 -8.03
C LEU A 698 3.81 34.48 -8.70
N PHE A 699 2.71 34.28 -8.00
CA PHE A 699 1.39 34.66 -8.46
C PHE A 699 0.63 35.42 -7.37
N ALA A 700 0.19 36.64 -7.66
CA ALA A 700 -0.57 37.49 -6.73
C ALA A 700 0.07 37.59 -5.34
N SER A 701 1.40 37.64 -5.26
CA SER A 701 2.16 37.58 -4.00
C SER A 701 2.86 38.91 -3.71
N GLY A 702 3.09 39.19 -2.42
CA GLY A 702 3.78 40.39 -1.95
C GLY A 702 2.88 41.54 -1.48
N SER A 703 1.58 41.28 -1.29
CA SER A 703 0.60 42.28 -0.83
C SER A 703 0.69 42.63 0.68
N GLY A 704 1.67 42.09 1.41
CA GLY A 704 1.98 42.47 2.78
C GLY A 704 2.63 43.85 2.90
N PRO A 705 3.01 44.30 4.10
CA PRO A 705 3.72 45.57 4.28
C PRO A 705 5.03 45.61 3.49
N ALA A 706 5.49 46.80 3.11
CA ALA A 706 6.78 46.98 2.43
C ALA A 706 7.95 46.36 3.21
N GLY A 707 9.04 46.03 2.50
CA GLY A 707 10.30 45.58 3.10
C GLY A 707 10.41 44.08 3.38
N TYR A 708 9.32 43.33 3.25
CA TYR A 708 9.27 41.89 3.58
C TYR A 708 9.16 40.97 2.36
N GLN A 709 9.28 41.50 1.13
CA GLN A 709 9.14 40.74 -0.12
C GLN A 709 10.50 40.68 -0.84
N LYS A 710 11.35 39.71 -0.50
CA LYS A 710 12.73 39.65 -1.01
C LYS A 710 13.08 38.31 -1.65
N ILE A 711 13.76 38.39 -2.79
CA ILE A 711 14.43 37.28 -3.48
C ILE A 711 15.90 37.68 -3.59
N GLU A 712 16.76 37.12 -2.75
CA GLU A 712 18.16 37.56 -2.69
C GLU A 712 19.19 36.44 -2.58
N ASN A 713 20.40 36.65 -3.11
CA ASN A 713 21.50 35.70 -2.97
C ASN A 713 21.20 34.26 -3.47
N ASN A 714 20.21 34.05 -4.34
CA ASN A 714 19.90 32.72 -4.88
C ASN A 714 20.72 32.42 -6.13
N THR A 715 20.97 31.14 -6.39
CA THR A 715 21.47 30.63 -7.67
C THR A 715 20.35 29.89 -8.38
N ILE A 716 19.97 30.32 -9.59
CA ILE A 716 18.87 29.71 -10.36
C ILE A 716 19.34 29.38 -11.78
N SER A 717 19.33 28.10 -12.15
CA SER A 717 19.88 27.66 -13.44
C SER A 717 19.21 26.42 -14.02
N SER A 718 19.50 26.15 -15.30
CA SER A 718 19.02 24.96 -16.02
C SER A 718 17.50 24.78 -16.00
N CYS A 719 16.72 25.86 -15.85
CA CYS A 719 15.27 25.77 -15.94
C CYS A 719 14.83 25.79 -17.40
N SER A 720 13.92 24.88 -17.78
CA SER A 720 13.52 24.72 -19.18
C SER A 720 12.62 25.85 -19.70
N MET A 721 12.08 26.70 -18.81
CA MET A 721 11.29 27.88 -19.19
C MET A 721 11.75 29.16 -18.48
N ASN A 722 11.52 29.31 -17.17
CA ASN A 722 11.81 30.57 -16.47
C ASN A 722 12.69 30.32 -15.25
N ALA A 723 13.72 31.12 -15.04
CA ALA A 723 14.37 31.15 -13.73
C ALA A 723 13.42 31.75 -12.69
N ILE A 724 12.88 32.94 -12.99
CA ILE A 724 11.83 33.60 -12.18
C ILE A 724 10.72 34.07 -13.11
N ILE A 725 9.47 33.72 -12.80
CA ILE A 725 8.28 34.33 -13.38
C ILE A 725 7.41 34.91 -12.27
N ALA A 726 7.04 36.18 -12.42
CA ALA A 726 6.17 36.88 -11.48
C ALA A 726 4.95 37.42 -12.22
N TYR A 727 3.75 37.15 -11.69
CA TYR A 727 2.49 37.63 -12.22
C TYR A 727 1.73 38.41 -11.16
N ASN A 728 1.39 39.67 -11.43
CA ASN A 728 0.70 40.58 -10.50
C ASN A 728 1.28 40.51 -9.08
N SER A 729 2.61 40.58 -8.97
CA SER A 729 3.33 40.37 -7.72
C SER A 729 4.25 41.54 -7.41
N ILE A 730 4.65 41.66 -6.14
CA ILE A 730 5.40 42.80 -5.59
C ILE A 730 6.61 42.29 -4.84
N GLY A 731 7.79 42.88 -5.06
CA GLY A 731 8.94 42.60 -4.22
C GLY A 731 10.27 43.13 -4.73
N SER A 732 11.36 42.56 -4.24
CA SER A 732 12.73 42.93 -4.59
C SER A 732 13.53 41.71 -5.03
N ILE A 733 14.28 41.85 -6.12
CA ILE A 733 15.28 40.91 -6.60
C ILE A 733 16.65 41.56 -6.44
N TYR A 734 17.48 40.97 -5.58
CA TYR A 734 18.77 41.53 -5.19
C TYR A 734 19.89 40.48 -5.13
N LYS A 735 20.99 40.71 -5.85
CA LYS A 735 22.22 39.89 -5.75
C LYS A 735 22.02 38.37 -5.97
N ASN A 736 21.16 37.99 -6.90
CA ASN A 736 21.03 36.59 -7.35
C ASN A 736 21.98 36.30 -8.52
N ASN A 737 22.28 35.02 -8.76
CA ASN A 737 23.03 34.51 -9.90
C ASN A 737 22.12 33.63 -10.76
N ILE A 738 21.64 34.18 -11.88
CA ILE A 738 20.64 33.56 -12.76
C ILE A 738 21.27 33.28 -14.11
N PHE A 739 21.32 32.00 -14.54
CA PHE A 739 21.97 31.65 -15.80
C PHE A 739 21.53 30.33 -16.42
N SER A 740 21.70 30.18 -17.74
CA SER A 740 21.42 28.94 -18.48
C SER A 740 20.00 28.41 -18.29
N ASN A 741 19.03 29.31 -18.23
CA ASN A 741 17.59 29.01 -18.33
C ASN A 741 17.10 29.44 -19.71
N TYR A 742 15.85 29.11 -20.05
CA TYR A 742 15.27 29.66 -21.29
C TYR A 742 15.03 31.18 -21.14
N TYR A 743 14.38 31.62 -20.06
CA TYR A 743 14.30 33.02 -19.64
C TYR A 743 14.96 33.24 -18.29
N GLY A 744 15.67 34.36 -18.14
CA GLY A 744 16.18 34.81 -16.85
C GLY A 744 15.05 35.21 -15.89
N VAL A 745 14.52 36.43 -16.03
CA VAL A 745 13.44 36.96 -15.18
C VAL A 745 12.30 37.50 -16.03
N ARG A 746 11.06 37.09 -15.73
CA ARG A 746 9.85 37.53 -16.41
C ARG A 746 8.87 38.21 -15.47
N PHE A 747 8.52 39.45 -15.76
CA PHE A 747 7.48 40.21 -15.04
C PHE A 747 6.22 40.37 -15.91
N MET A 748 5.12 39.83 -15.42
CA MET A 748 3.82 39.76 -16.12
C MET A 748 2.75 40.53 -15.37
N ASN A 749 1.97 41.31 -16.11
CA ASN A 749 0.73 41.95 -15.68
C ASN A 749 0.81 42.66 -14.31
N ASN A 750 1.10 43.96 -14.32
CA ASN A 750 1.06 44.84 -13.14
C ASN A 750 2.02 44.49 -11.99
N CYS A 751 3.14 43.83 -12.27
CA CYS A 751 4.18 43.61 -11.27
C CYS A 751 4.76 44.92 -10.72
N ASN A 752 5.18 44.94 -9.45
CA ASN A 752 5.86 46.08 -8.82
C ASN A 752 7.16 45.62 -8.16
N PHE A 753 8.24 45.55 -8.95
CA PHE A 753 9.52 45.04 -8.48
C PHE A 753 10.66 46.07 -8.55
N SER A 754 11.58 45.99 -7.60
CA SER A 754 12.96 46.45 -7.78
C SER A 754 13.84 45.28 -8.21
N LEU A 755 14.65 45.46 -9.25
CA LEU A 755 15.64 44.48 -9.70
C LEU A 755 16.99 45.18 -9.74
N HIS A 756 17.83 44.95 -8.74
CA HIS A 756 19.05 45.72 -8.58
C HIS A 756 20.20 44.90 -8.02
N GLY A 757 21.39 45.41 -8.31
CA GLY A 757 22.62 44.88 -7.80
C GLY A 757 23.19 45.67 -6.63
N ASN A 758 24.39 45.29 -6.23
CA ASN A 758 25.15 45.95 -5.18
C ASN A 758 25.89 47.17 -5.78
N PRO A 759 25.52 48.41 -5.42
CA PRO A 759 26.18 49.62 -5.92
C PRO A 759 27.67 49.70 -5.59
N ASP A 760 28.09 49.07 -4.48
CA ASP A 760 29.47 49.08 -3.99
C ASP A 760 30.30 47.90 -4.52
N ALA A 761 29.74 47.09 -5.41
CA ALA A 761 30.42 45.92 -5.97
C ALA A 761 31.74 46.32 -6.65
N GLN A 762 32.81 45.61 -6.32
CA GLN A 762 34.14 45.74 -6.91
C GLN A 762 34.41 44.67 -7.98
N ILE A 763 33.67 43.56 -7.93
CA ILE A 763 33.70 42.46 -8.92
C ILE A 763 32.26 42.01 -9.24
N LEU A 764 32.05 41.33 -10.37
CA LEU A 764 30.71 40.99 -10.88
C LEU A 764 29.94 40.03 -9.95
N GLU A 765 30.63 39.13 -9.26
CA GLU A 765 30.04 38.15 -8.33
C GLU A 765 29.47 38.81 -7.06
N GLN A 766 29.82 40.07 -6.80
CA GLN A 766 29.28 40.83 -5.67
C GLN A 766 27.94 41.48 -5.98
N THR A 767 27.48 41.44 -7.24
CA THR A 767 26.24 42.07 -7.70
C THR A 767 25.23 41.09 -8.27
N GLN A 768 24.03 41.55 -8.62
CA GLN A 768 23.01 40.76 -9.30
C GLN A 768 23.51 40.37 -10.70
N GLN A 769 23.51 39.08 -11.01
CA GLN A 769 23.92 38.55 -12.31
C GLN A 769 22.73 37.84 -12.97
N ILE A 770 22.43 38.22 -14.21
CA ILE A 770 21.47 37.55 -15.09
C ILE A 770 22.18 37.39 -16.42
N ARG A 771 22.51 36.15 -16.79
CA ARG A 771 23.38 35.90 -17.95
C ARG A 771 23.11 34.59 -18.68
N ASP A 772 23.45 34.59 -19.96
CA ASP A 772 23.47 33.39 -20.82
C ASP A 772 22.15 32.59 -20.73
N ASN A 773 21.00 33.29 -20.78
CA ASN A 773 19.67 32.68 -20.86
C ASN A 773 19.17 32.71 -22.32
N THR A 774 18.56 31.63 -22.80
CA THR A 774 18.37 31.34 -24.24
C THR A 774 17.47 32.31 -25.03
N ALA A 775 16.55 33.01 -24.38
CA ALA A 775 15.56 33.86 -25.06
C ALA A 775 15.67 35.34 -24.70
N CYS A 776 15.85 35.64 -23.41
CA CYS A 776 16.26 36.95 -22.93
C CYS A 776 16.60 36.88 -21.44
N GLU A 777 17.40 37.85 -21.00
CA GLU A 777 17.77 37.98 -19.59
C GLU A 777 16.61 38.54 -18.75
N VAL A 778 15.96 39.60 -19.23
CA VAL A 778 14.80 40.19 -18.56
C VAL A 778 13.69 40.50 -19.56
N TYR A 779 12.52 39.95 -19.26
CA TYR A 779 11.27 40.25 -19.95
C TYR A 779 10.34 41.01 -19.00
N ALA A 780 9.69 42.06 -19.49
CA ALA A 780 8.59 42.70 -18.78
C ALA A 780 7.43 43.05 -19.72
N SER A 781 6.21 42.87 -19.24
CA SER A 781 5.02 43.42 -19.89
C SER A 781 4.81 44.90 -19.53
N GLU A 782 3.89 45.58 -20.21
CA GLU A 782 3.39 46.90 -19.80
C GLU A 782 3.01 46.90 -18.30
N PHE A 783 3.35 48.00 -17.62
CA PHE A 783 3.21 48.18 -16.16
C PHE A 783 3.93 47.13 -15.30
N SER A 784 4.87 46.35 -15.82
CA SER A 784 5.60 45.34 -15.04
C SER A 784 7.11 45.56 -15.04
N PHE A 785 7.62 46.54 -15.80
CA PHE A 785 9.05 46.85 -15.81
C PHE A 785 9.51 47.33 -14.42
N PRO A 786 10.65 46.85 -13.89
CA PRO A 786 11.10 47.22 -12.56
C PRO A 786 11.26 48.73 -12.36
N TRP A 787 10.70 49.27 -11.27
CA TRP A 787 10.77 50.71 -10.97
C TRP A 787 12.18 51.13 -10.59
N TYR A 788 12.97 50.22 -10.01
CA TYR A 788 14.40 50.38 -9.76
C TYR A 788 15.18 49.28 -10.45
N PHE A 789 16.04 49.68 -11.40
CA PHE A 789 16.78 48.78 -12.30
C PHE A 789 18.22 49.26 -12.49
N ARG A 790 19.09 49.03 -11.50
CA ARG A 790 20.46 49.55 -11.48
C ARG A 790 21.44 48.59 -10.84
N TYR A 791 22.71 48.78 -11.16
CA TYR A 791 23.86 48.05 -10.63
C TYR A 791 23.86 46.55 -10.95
N ASN A 792 23.02 46.11 -11.89
CA ASN A 792 22.97 44.71 -12.33
C ASN A 792 24.08 44.43 -13.35
N SER A 793 24.51 43.18 -13.41
CA SER A 793 25.26 42.60 -14.52
C SER A 793 24.31 41.78 -15.38
N ILE A 794 23.94 42.31 -16.54
CA ILE A 794 23.02 41.67 -17.49
C ILE A 794 23.80 41.45 -18.77
N VAL A 795 24.19 40.21 -19.03
CA VAL A 795 25.17 39.90 -20.07
C VAL A 795 24.80 38.62 -20.78
N ASP A 796 24.87 38.61 -22.10
CA ASP A 796 24.82 37.40 -22.91
C ASP A 796 26.16 37.26 -23.62
N ASN A 797 26.95 36.26 -23.21
CA ASN A 797 28.26 36.00 -23.80
C ASN A 797 28.22 34.88 -24.85
N ASP A 798 27.10 34.17 -25.01
CA ASP A 798 27.02 33.02 -25.91
C ASP A 798 26.46 33.38 -27.30
N ASN A 799 25.95 34.61 -27.51
CA ASN A 799 25.21 34.93 -28.73
C ASN A 799 25.41 36.27 -29.48
N LEU A 800 26.58 36.94 -29.38
CA LEU A 800 27.09 38.01 -30.29
C LEU A 800 26.05 38.81 -31.14
N GLY A 801 25.01 39.40 -30.51
CA GLY A 801 24.10 40.36 -31.17
C GLY A 801 23.08 39.78 -32.16
N LYS A 802 22.46 38.62 -31.89
CA LYS A 802 21.32 38.14 -32.70
C LYS A 802 20.00 38.84 -32.28
N PRO A 803 19.20 39.36 -33.22
CA PRO A 803 17.95 40.08 -32.91
C PRO A 803 16.81 39.22 -32.32
N ASN A 804 17.02 37.90 -32.19
CA ASN A 804 16.03 36.97 -31.63
C ASN A 804 16.37 36.57 -30.17
N ASP A 805 17.40 37.18 -29.58
CA ASP A 805 17.88 36.90 -28.22
C ASP A 805 18.30 38.20 -27.51
N PRO A 806 17.35 39.12 -27.24
CA PRO A 806 17.67 40.41 -26.63
C PRO A 806 18.03 40.24 -25.14
N LEU A 807 18.93 41.08 -24.61
CA LEU A 807 19.12 41.19 -23.16
C LEU A 807 17.82 41.65 -22.47
N LEU A 808 17.16 42.66 -23.04
CA LEU A 808 15.90 43.19 -22.51
C LEU A 808 14.77 43.12 -23.54
N HIS A 809 13.66 42.55 -23.11
CA HIS A 809 12.39 42.57 -23.82
C HIS A 809 11.37 43.36 -23.00
N PHE A 810 10.84 44.46 -23.55
CA PHE A 810 9.76 45.23 -22.92
C PHE A 810 8.57 45.42 -23.86
N ASP A 811 7.47 44.71 -23.58
CA ASP A 811 6.23 44.80 -24.34
C ASP A 811 5.43 46.03 -23.91
N ARG A 812 5.82 47.19 -24.45
CA ARG A 812 5.09 48.47 -24.28
C ARG A 812 4.60 48.99 -25.64
N PRO A 813 3.31 49.34 -25.78
CA PRO A 813 2.84 50.01 -26.98
C PRO A 813 3.53 51.37 -27.17
N VAL A 814 3.94 51.67 -28.40
CA VAL A 814 4.60 52.95 -28.73
C VAL A 814 3.53 54.05 -28.81
N TYR A 815 3.28 54.74 -27.70
CA TYR A 815 2.47 55.97 -27.71
C TYR A 815 3.36 57.19 -28.04
N ALA A 816 2.77 58.24 -28.61
CA ALA A 816 3.48 59.51 -28.80
C ALA A 816 3.80 60.14 -27.42
N ASN A 817 5.09 60.48 -27.16
CA ASN A 817 5.60 61.11 -25.93
C ASN A 817 5.73 60.21 -24.66
N VAL A 818 6.12 58.94 -24.81
CA VAL A 818 6.31 58.01 -23.67
C VAL A 818 7.64 58.24 -22.94
N THR A 819 7.61 58.22 -21.60
CA THR A 819 8.80 58.16 -20.75
C THR A 819 9.54 56.84 -21.00
N LYS A 820 10.78 56.95 -21.48
CA LYS A 820 11.67 55.80 -21.70
C LYS A 820 11.91 55.03 -20.40
N ALA A 821 12.07 53.71 -20.48
CA ALA A 821 12.46 52.88 -19.34
C ALA A 821 13.92 53.19 -18.93
N ASP A 822 14.11 53.59 -17.68
CA ASP A 822 15.44 53.90 -17.13
C ASP A 822 16.17 52.62 -16.74
N VAL A 823 17.16 52.26 -17.56
CA VAL A 823 18.07 51.13 -17.38
C VAL A 823 19.53 51.60 -17.29
N LYS A 824 19.76 52.88 -16.99
CA LYS A 824 21.10 53.44 -16.78
C LYS A 824 21.77 52.78 -15.58
N ASN A 825 23.08 52.87 -15.55
CA ASN A 825 23.91 52.35 -14.46
C ASN A 825 23.78 50.82 -14.29
N ASN A 826 23.71 50.08 -15.39
CA ASN A 826 23.89 48.62 -15.40
C ASN A 826 25.15 48.27 -16.20
N HIS A 827 25.66 47.06 -15.96
CA HIS A 827 26.76 46.46 -16.69
C HIS A 827 26.22 45.51 -17.77
N TRP A 828 26.56 45.77 -19.03
CA TRP A 828 26.02 45.07 -20.20
C TRP A 828 27.01 44.11 -20.90
N GLY A 829 28.24 43.98 -20.38
CA GLY A 829 29.30 43.17 -21.01
C GLY A 829 30.02 43.87 -22.18
N SER A 830 31.01 43.19 -22.76
CA SER A 830 31.92 43.76 -23.77
C SER A 830 31.37 43.77 -25.21
N GLY A 831 30.24 43.09 -25.46
CA GLY A 831 29.61 42.96 -26.78
C GLY A 831 28.31 43.73 -26.96
N PHE A 832 27.95 44.59 -26.01
CA PHE A 832 26.65 45.27 -25.98
C PHE A 832 26.41 46.21 -27.17
N ASP A 833 25.32 45.97 -27.90
CA ASP A 833 24.74 46.85 -28.93
C ASP A 833 23.24 47.02 -28.67
N ALA A 834 22.85 48.20 -28.19
CA ALA A 834 21.47 48.54 -27.88
C ALA A 834 20.48 48.26 -29.04
N SER A 835 20.93 48.34 -30.30
CA SER A 835 20.07 48.13 -31.48
C SER A 835 19.58 46.70 -31.68
N VAL A 836 20.26 45.72 -31.08
CA VAL A 836 19.92 44.29 -31.14
C VAL A 836 19.64 43.70 -29.77
N ASP A 837 20.32 44.20 -28.72
CA ASP A 837 20.18 43.69 -27.36
C ASP A 837 18.94 44.21 -26.64
N PHE A 838 18.30 45.26 -27.17
CA PHE A 838 17.03 45.78 -26.65
C PHE A 838 15.91 45.64 -27.68
N MET A 839 14.95 44.76 -27.38
CA MET A 839 13.78 44.58 -28.22
C MET A 839 12.78 45.73 -28.00
N GLY A 840 12.42 46.45 -29.07
CA GLY A 840 11.51 47.62 -29.04
C GLY A 840 12.06 48.90 -29.69
N ASN A 841 13.16 48.80 -30.45
CA ASN A 841 13.97 49.90 -31.01
C ASN A 841 14.66 50.75 -29.92
N ASN A 842 15.82 51.34 -30.24
CA ASN A 842 16.63 52.24 -29.38
C ASN A 842 15.90 53.48 -28.82
N THR A 843 14.59 53.60 -29.06
CA THR A 843 13.75 54.71 -28.64
C THR A 843 13.05 54.49 -27.30
N ILE A 844 12.97 53.26 -26.77
CA ILE A 844 12.19 52.98 -25.54
C ILE A 844 13.00 52.90 -24.24
N PHE A 845 14.33 52.72 -24.31
CA PHE A 845 15.20 52.62 -23.14
C PHE A 845 16.09 53.86 -22.96
N MET A 846 16.49 54.17 -21.73
CA MET A 846 17.61 55.07 -21.38
C MET A 846 18.68 54.22 -20.71
N TRP A 847 19.82 54.05 -21.39
CA TRP A 847 20.87 53.11 -20.95
C TRP A 847 22.22 53.77 -20.64
N ASP A 848 22.43 55.03 -21.04
CA ASP A 848 23.65 55.79 -20.79
C ASP A 848 23.48 56.75 -19.58
N PRO A 849 24.42 56.80 -18.60
CA PRO A 849 25.69 56.08 -18.57
C PRO A 849 25.58 54.61 -18.15
N PHE A 850 26.57 53.81 -18.54
CA PHE A 850 26.79 52.47 -18.02
C PHE A 850 27.38 52.48 -16.62
N TRP A 851 27.28 51.35 -15.92
CA TRP A 851 28.01 51.10 -14.68
C TRP A 851 28.90 49.86 -14.84
N THR A 852 30.04 49.89 -14.17
CA THR A 852 30.93 48.74 -13.99
C THR A 852 31.25 48.64 -12.51
N PRO A 853 31.55 47.43 -11.98
CA PRO A 853 32.04 47.31 -10.61
C PRO A 853 33.21 48.27 -10.33
N GLY A 854 33.18 48.95 -9.18
CA GLY A 854 34.10 50.03 -8.80
C GLY A 854 33.79 51.41 -9.43
N GLY A 855 32.70 51.53 -10.20
CA GLY A 855 32.26 52.77 -10.84
C GLY A 855 31.60 53.78 -9.89
N SER A 856 31.34 54.99 -10.39
CA SER A 856 30.65 56.04 -9.63
C SER A 856 29.17 55.72 -9.41
N LEU A 857 28.62 56.14 -8.27
CA LEU A 857 27.20 56.03 -7.95
C LEU A 857 26.36 56.97 -8.81
N ALA A 858 25.15 56.52 -9.14
CA ALA A 858 24.17 57.34 -9.84
C ALA A 858 23.75 58.56 -8.99
N SER A 859 23.51 59.70 -9.65
CA SER A 859 22.83 60.83 -9.02
C SER A 859 21.40 60.42 -8.65
N ILE A 860 20.96 60.79 -7.46
CA ILE A 860 19.62 60.44 -6.99
C ILE A 860 18.58 61.37 -7.65
N ASP A 861 17.54 60.76 -8.24
CA ASP A 861 16.39 61.47 -8.80
C ASP A 861 15.47 61.93 -7.64
N PRO A 862 15.05 63.21 -7.58
CA PRO A 862 14.13 63.67 -6.52
C PRO A 862 12.85 62.84 -6.39
N ALA A 863 12.34 62.26 -7.48
CA ALA A 863 11.19 61.35 -7.43
C ALA A 863 11.55 59.99 -6.80
N GLU A 864 12.77 59.50 -7.01
CA GLU A 864 13.32 58.29 -6.38
C GLU A 864 13.47 58.49 -4.86
N ASP A 865 14.05 59.62 -4.44
CA ASP A 865 14.18 59.98 -3.02
C ASP A 865 12.82 60.00 -2.31
N LEU A 866 11.82 60.64 -2.94
CA LEU A 866 10.47 60.69 -2.38
C LEU A 866 9.82 59.31 -2.32
N TYR A 867 10.03 58.45 -3.33
CA TYR A 867 9.53 57.07 -3.33
C TYR A 867 10.18 56.23 -2.23
N ASN A 868 11.50 56.33 -2.07
CA ASN A 868 12.25 55.62 -1.03
C ASN A 868 11.85 56.11 0.36
N SER A 869 11.61 57.42 0.54
CA SER A 869 11.08 57.97 1.79
C SER A 869 9.67 57.45 2.10
N ALA A 870 8.77 57.40 1.10
CA ALA A 870 7.43 56.85 1.26
C ALA A 870 7.45 55.35 1.59
N SER A 871 8.29 54.59 0.89
CA SER A 871 8.50 53.16 1.12
C SER A 871 9.08 52.90 2.51
N GLY A 872 10.09 53.66 2.93
CA GLY A 872 10.64 53.57 4.29
C GLY A 872 9.61 53.90 5.38
N SER A 873 8.74 54.88 5.15
CA SER A 873 7.60 55.14 6.03
C SER A 873 6.63 53.96 6.08
N PHE A 874 6.38 53.29 4.95
CA PHE A 874 5.53 52.10 4.89
C PHE A 874 6.16 50.93 5.67
N GLU A 875 7.45 50.66 5.45
CA GLU A 875 8.23 49.64 6.17
C GLU A 875 8.22 49.88 7.69
N ALA A 876 8.33 51.14 8.11
CA ALA A 876 8.29 51.54 9.51
C ALA A 876 6.88 51.49 10.15
N GLY A 877 5.84 51.13 9.40
CA GLY A 877 4.46 51.09 9.87
C GLY A 877 3.78 52.46 9.93
N ASN A 878 4.39 53.51 9.37
CA ASN A 878 3.83 54.87 9.32
C ASN A 878 2.91 55.03 8.11
N TYR A 879 1.84 54.23 8.06
CA TYR A 879 1.02 54.03 6.85
C TYR A 879 0.38 55.32 6.30
N LEU A 880 -0.15 56.20 7.15
CA LEU A 880 -0.75 57.46 6.69
C LEU A 880 0.30 58.43 6.11
N ILE A 881 1.50 58.47 6.70
CA ILE A 881 2.61 59.27 6.18
C ILE A 881 3.03 58.74 4.81
N ALA A 882 3.20 57.42 4.70
CA ALA A 882 3.51 56.77 3.42
C ALA A 882 2.45 57.08 2.36
N LYS A 883 1.15 57.01 2.70
CA LYS A 883 0.03 57.30 1.78
C LYS A 883 0.13 58.71 1.23
N ASN A 884 0.31 59.69 2.11
CA ASN A 884 0.45 61.09 1.73
C ASN A 884 1.70 61.33 0.87
N GLN A 885 2.82 60.68 1.17
CA GLN A 885 4.06 60.82 0.40
C GLN A 885 3.94 60.18 -1.00
N PHE A 886 3.29 59.00 -1.12
CA PHE A 886 3.00 58.39 -2.43
C PHE A 886 2.04 59.25 -3.26
N GLN A 887 0.99 59.81 -2.66
CA GLN A 887 0.09 60.75 -3.35
C GLN A 887 0.82 62.03 -3.79
N LEU A 888 1.69 62.58 -2.95
CA LEU A 888 2.52 63.73 -3.29
C LEU A 888 3.46 63.42 -4.45
N LEU A 889 4.04 62.21 -4.50
CA LEU A 889 4.89 61.78 -5.58
C LEU A 889 4.13 61.74 -6.92
N ILE A 890 2.93 61.17 -6.91
CA ILE A 890 2.05 61.13 -8.10
C ILE A 890 1.70 62.56 -8.56
N GLN A 891 1.47 63.47 -7.61
CA GLN A 891 1.15 64.87 -7.92
C GLN A 891 2.32 65.63 -8.53
N LEU A 892 3.52 65.51 -7.94
CA LEU A 892 4.71 66.28 -8.36
C LEU A 892 5.40 65.69 -9.60
N TYR A 893 5.37 64.37 -9.75
CA TYR A 893 6.11 63.64 -10.77
C TYR A 893 5.27 62.60 -11.52
N PRO A 894 4.09 62.96 -12.07
CA PRO A 894 3.13 62.01 -12.66
C PRO A 894 3.69 61.21 -13.86
N LYS A 895 4.71 61.72 -14.53
CA LYS A 895 5.36 61.05 -15.68
C LYS A 895 6.53 60.14 -15.30
N SER A 896 6.86 60.07 -14.01
CA SER A 896 7.97 59.25 -13.53
C SER A 896 7.56 57.80 -13.35
N LYS A 897 8.48 56.86 -13.56
CA LYS A 897 8.29 55.43 -13.23
C LYS A 897 7.97 55.21 -11.75
N PHE A 898 8.42 56.11 -10.88
CA PHE A 898 8.11 56.07 -9.45
C PHE A 898 6.65 56.38 -9.17
N ALA A 899 5.97 57.19 -10.01
CA ALA A 899 4.53 57.42 -9.91
C ALA A 899 3.74 56.16 -10.32
N GLU A 900 4.18 55.45 -11.37
CA GLU A 900 3.62 54.15 -11.75
C GLU A 900 3.79 53.09 -10.65
N ALA A 901 4.88 53.13 -9.89
CA ALA A 901 5.07 52.26 -8.72
C ALA A 901 4.23 52.71 -7.52
N ALA A 902 4.22 54.02 -7.22
CA ALA A 902 3.50 54.59 -6.08
C ALA A 902 1.99 54.38 -6.16
N ILE A 903 1.40 54.51 -7.36
CA ILE A 903 -0.04 54.30 -7.55
C ILE A 903 -0.46 52.86 -7.21
N LYS A 904 0.40 51.86 -7.46
CA LYS A 904 0.18 50.46 -7.07
C LYS A 904 0.36 50.25 -5.56
N GLU A 905 1.34 50.92 -4.96
CA GLU A 905 1.57 50.89 -3.51
C GLU A 905 0.35 51.39 -2.73
N LEU A 906 -0.39 52.38 -3.25
CA LEU A 906 -1.62 52.86 -2.61
C LEU A 906 -2.66 51.75 -2.40
N LEU A 907 -2.82 50.82 -3.35
CA LEU A 907 -3.75 49.70 -3.23
C LEU A 907 -3.35 48.75 -2.10
N ARG A 908 -2.06 48.47 -1.98
CA ARG A 908 -1.48 47.63 -0.93
C ARG A 908 -1.60 48.29 0.44
N LEU A 909 -1.30 49.59 0.49
CA LEU A 909 -1.27 50.39 1.70
C LEU A 909 -2.67 50.61 2.30
N GLU A 910 -3.72 50.66 1.47
CA GLU A 910 -5.09 50.94 1.91
C GLU A 910 -5.57 49.98 3.01
N GLU A 911 -5.15 48.71 2.95
CA GLU A 911 -5.46 47.68 3.94
C GLU A 911 -5.00 48.07 5.35
N TYR A 912 -3.91 48.84 5.47
CA TYR A 912 -3.30 49.24 6.74
C TYR A 912 -3.68 50.65 7.20
N VAL A 913 -4.49 51.37 6.42
CA VAL A 913 -4.95 52.73 6.74
C VAL A 913 -6.42 52.70 7.16
N ALA A 914 -7.34 52.83 6.19
CA ALA A 914 -8.78 52.88 6.45
C ALA A 914 -9.53 51.69 5.85
N SER A 915 -8.87 50.88 5.01
CA SER A 915 -9.50 49.88 4.14
C SER A 915 -10.63 50.49 3.28
N ASP A 916 -10.55 51.78 2.95
CA ASP A 916 -11.55 52.49 2.17
C ASP A 916 -11.23 52.40 0.67
N TYR A 917 -11.41 51.20 0.15
CA TYR A 917 -11.22 50.90 -1.28
C TYR A 917 -12.22 51.66 -2.17
N GLY A 918 -13.34 52.15 -1.63
CA GLY A 918 -14.30 52.97 -2.37
C GLY A 918 -13.73 54.35 -2.69
N SER A 919 -13.23 55.06 -1.66
CA SER A 919 -12.55 56.34 -1.85
C SER A 919 -11.27 56.21 -2.67
N LEU A 920 -10.51 55.11 -2.50
CA LEU A 920 -9.32 54.87 -3.31
C LEU A 920 -9.67 54.63 -4.80
N LYS A 921 -10.75 53.89 -5.07
CA LYS A 921 -11.29 53.71 -6.43
C LYS A 921 -11.65 55.03 -7.08
N ASP A 922 -12.33 55.92 -6.35
CA ASP A 922 -12.67 57.25 -6.84
C ASP A 922 -11.41 58.08 -7.09
N TYR A 923 -10.43 58.04 -6.19
CA TYR A 923 -9.13 58.70 -6.36
C TYR A 923 -8.43 58.27 -7.66
N TYR A 924 -8.41 56.97 -7.99
CA TYR A 924 -7.84 56.49 -9.25
C TYR A 924 -8.57 57.00 -10.50
N ARG A 925 -9.86 57.33 -10.39
CA ARG A 925 -10.70 57.76 -11.53
C ARG A 925 -10.84 59.27 -11.67
N SER A 926 -10.58 60.04 -10.61
CA SER A 926 -10.88 61.48 -10.58
C SER A 926 -9.68 62.37 -10.28
N ASN A 927 -8.52 61.84 -9.86
CA ASN A 927 -7.36 62.67 -9.58
C ASN A 927 -6.77 63.28 -10.86
N ASP A 928 -6.61 64.60 -10.89
CA ASP A 928 -6.14 65.34 -12.08
C ASP A 928 -4.78 64.81 -12.61
N SER A 929 -3.82 64.50 -11.74
CA SER A 929 -2.49 64.00 -12.14
C SER A 929 -2.56 62.59 -12.75
N ILE A 930 -3.51 61.76 -12.31
CA ILE A 930 -3.73 60.41 -12.87
C ILE A 930 -4.50 60.51 -14.18
N VAL A 931 -5.63 61.21 -14.21
CA VAL A 931 -6.54 61.28 -15.37
C VAL A 931 -5.93 62.05 -16.55
N SER A 932 -5.09 63.06 -16.27
CA SER A 932 -4.41 63.84 -17.32
C SER A 932 -3.22 63.12 -17.96
N ASP A 933 -2.69 62.07 -17.34
CA ASP A 933 -1.62 61.25 -17.90
C ASP A 933 -2.18 59.94 -18.49
N THR A 934 -1.90 59.67 -19.76
CA THR A 934 -2.45 58.52 -20.48
C THR A 934 -2.11 57.18 -19.83
N LEU A 935 -0.89 57.03 -19.31
CA LEU A 935 -0.41 55.77 -18.74
C LEU A 935 -0.94 55.56 -17.33
N LEU A 936 -0.87 56.59 -16.48
CA LEU A 936 -1.43 56.52 -15.13
C LEU A 936 -2.96 56.34 -15.17
N ASN A 937 -3.66 56.95 -16.12
CA ASN A 937 -5.11 56.74 -16.28
C ASN A 937 -5.43 55.28 -16.66
N LYS A 938 -4.67 54.67 -17.59
CA LYS A 938 -4.84 53.25 -17.97
C LYS A 938 -4.58 52.30 -16.79
N LEU A 939 -3.52 52.56 -16.02
CA LEU A 939 -3.16 51.80 -14.82
C LEU A 939 -4.18 52.03 -13.68
N GLY A 940 -4.63 53.27 -13.49
CA GLY A 940 -5.64 53.65 -12.52
C GLY A 940 -6.98 52.96 -12.77
N ASP A 941 -7.39 52.80 -14.02
CA ASP A 941 -8.58 52.01 -14.37
C ASP A 941 -8.46 50.53 -13.96
N TYR A 942 -7.29 49.91 -14.16
CA TYR A 942 -7.02 48.55 -13.67
C TYR A 942 -7.06 48.47 -12.14
N LEU A 943 -6.40 49.40 -11.45
CA LEU A 943 -6.35 49.42 -9.98
C LEU A 943 -7.72 49.74 -9.35
N ALA A 944 -8.54 50.54 -10.03
CA ALA A 944 -9.94 50.77 -9.66
C ALA A 944 -10.76 49.47 -9.75
N ASN A 945 -10.47 48.60 -10.73
CA ASN A 945 -11.06 47.27 -10.80
C ASN A 945 -10.54 46.33 -9.69
N GLN A 946 -9.26 46.42 -9.33
CA GLN A 946 -8.74 45.69 -8.17
C GLN A 946 -9.39 46.14 -6.86
N CYS A 947 -9.77 47.42 -6.74
CA CYS A 947 -10.60 47.89 -5.62
C CYS A 947 -11.99 47.21 -5.63
N ASP A 948 -12.60 47.01 -6.79
CA ASP A 948 -13.85 46.24 -6.89
C ASP A 948 -13.66 44.77 -6.48
N VAL A 949 -12.53 44.15 -6.79
CA VAL A 949 -12.19 42.80 -6.29
C VAL A 949 -12.03 42.80 -4.77
N LYS A 950 -11.35 43.80 -4.19
CA LYS A 950 -11.16 43.95 -2.73
C LYS A 950 -12.47 44.24 -1.99
N LEU A 951 -13.39 44.99 -2.62
CA LEU A 951 -14.74 45.26 -2.13
C LEU A 951 -15.72 44.11 -2.40
N GLU A 952 -15.30 43.05 -3.09
CA GLU A 952 -16.14 41.93 -3.51
C GLU A 952 -17.32 42.37 -4.40
N ASN A 953 -17.14 43.45 -5.16
CA ASN A 953 -18.07 43.92 -6.20
C ASN A 953 -17.93 43.05 -7.47
N TRP A 954 -18.24 41.76 -7.34
CA TRP A 954 -18.01 40.75 -8.38
C TRP A 954 -18.62 41.09 -9.75
N PRO A 955 -19.86 41.62 -9.86
CA PRO A 955 -20.42 41.96 -11.16
C PRO A 955 -19.59 43.00 -11.91
N GLN A 956 -19.13 44.05 -11.21
CA GLN A 956 -18.29 45.10 -11.76
C GLN A 956 -16.91 44.56 -12.13
N ALA A 957 -16.30 43.76 -11.25
CA ALA A 957 -14.99 43.15 -11.48
C ALA A 957 -14.98 42.25 -12.72
N ILE A 958 -16.00 41.39 -12.85
CA ILE A 958 -16.15 40.48 -13.99
C ILE A 958 -16.47 41.27 -15.26
N SER A 959 -17.43 42.21 -15.22
CA SER A 959 -17.81 42.98 -16.41
C SER A 959 -16.67 43.84 -16.94
N TRP A 960 -15.81 44.37 -16.07
CA TRP A 960 -14.60 45.09 -16.48
C TRP A 960 -13.61 44.15 -17.19
N SER A 961 -13.33 42.98 -16.62
CA SER A 961 -12.42 42.00 -17.26
C SER A 961 -12.97 41.50 -18.59
N GLU A 962 -14.27 41.17 -18.66
CA GLU A 962 -14.91 40.78 -19.93
C GLU A 962 -14.85 41.89 -20.97
N ASN A 963 -15.03 43.15 -20.57
CA ASN A 963 -14.90 44.28 -21.49
C ASN A 963 -13.47 44.39 -22.06
N ARG A 964 -12.44 44.17 -21.23
CA ARG A 964 -11.04 44.14 -21.65
C ARG A 964 -10.71 42.94 -22.55
N ILE A 965 -11.30 41.77 -22.31
CA ILE A 965 -11.17 40.60 -23.20
C ILE A 965 -11.84 40.86 -24.55
N ILE A 966 -13.00 41.53 -24.53
CA ILE A 966 -13.83 41.78 -25.72
C ILE A 966 -13.28 42.95 -26.54
N ASN A 967 -12.68 43.97 -25.92
CA ASN A 967 -12.13 45.16 -26.58
C ASN A 967 -10.68 45.45 -26.10
N PRO A 968 -9.73 44.53 -26.26
CA PRO A 968 -8.37 44.70 -25.77
C PRO A 968 -7.61 45.73 -26.61
N SER A 969 -6.72 46.50 -25.99
CA SER A 969 -5.86 47.43 -26.74
C SER A 969 -4.70 46.73 -27.46
N CYS A 970 -4.30 45.54 -26.98
CA CYS A 970 -3.28 44.67 -27.56
C CYS A 970 -3.50 43.20 -27.17
N LEU A 971 -2.70 42.27 -27.71
CA LEU A 971 -2.83 40.84 -27.41
C LEU A 971 -2.63 40.55 -25.91
N GLU A 972 -1.63 41.21 -25.33
CA GLU A 972 -1.21 41.10 -23.94
C GLU A 972 -2.37 41.46 -23.00
N ASP A 973 -3.06 42.58 -23.25
CA ASP A 973 -4.22 43.01 -22.47
C ASP A 973 -5.32 41.95 -22.45
N SER A 974 -5.59 41.29 -23.58
CA SER A 974 -6.59 40.22 -23.67
C SER A 974 -6.16 38.98 -22.89
N VAL A 975 -4.92 38.53 -23.10
CA VAL A 975 -4.32 37.37 -22.43
C VAL A 975 -4.37 37.56 -20.92
N PHE A 976 -3.92 38.71 -20.43
CA PHE A 976 -3.93 39.02 -19.01
C PHE A 976 -5.35 39.14 -18.44
N ALA A 977 -6.28 39.76 -19.16
CA ALA A 977 -7.66 39.86 -18.72
C ALA A 977 -8.36 38.48 -18.62
N ILE A 978 -8.03 37.51 -19.50
CA ILE A 978 -8.52 36.12 -19.41
C ILE A 978 -7.98 35.45 -18.14
N ILE A 979 -6.68 35.59 -17.87
CA ILE A 979 -6.04 35.03 -16.66
C ILE A 979 -6.66 35.65 -15.40
N ASP A 980 -6.76 36.97 -15.33
CA ASP A 980 -7.33 37.70 -14.20
C ASP A 980 -8.81 37.35 -13.99
N LEU A 981 -9.61 37.22 -15.04
CA LEU A 981 -11.02 36.79 -14.96
C LEU A 981 -11.14 35.39 -14.35
N GLY A 982 -10.33 34.43 -14.83
CA GLY A 982 -10.30 33.08 -14.27
C GLY A 982 -9.92 33.09 -12.79
N TYR A 983 -9.00 33.97 -12.40
CA TYR A 983 -8.61 34.14 -11.00
C TYR A 983 -9.72 34.76 -10.14
N VAL A 984 -10.44 35.77 -10.64
CA VAL A 984 -11.60 36.36 -9.96
C VAL A 984 -12.66 35.29 -9.66
N TYR A 985 -12.98 34.42 -10.63
CA TYR A 985 -13.90 33.30 -10.38
C TYR A 985 -13.40 32.35 -9.29
N PHE A 986 -12.11 32.06 -9.25
CA PHE A 986 -11.51 31.25 -8.17
C PHE A 986 -11.58 31.96 -6.80
N LEU A 987 -11.40 33.28 -6.76
CA LEU A 987 -11.55 34.07 -5.53
C LEU A 987 -12.98 34.01 -4.99
N MET A 988 -13.99 34.05 -5.86
CA MET A 988 -15.41 33.92 -5.51
C MET A 988 -15.76 32.53 -4.96
N GLU A 989 -15.26 31.45 -5.58
CA GLU A 989 -15.61 30.07 -5.19
C GLU A 989 -15.11 29.70 -3.78
N ASN A 990 -13.91 30.15 -3.40
CA ASN A 990 -13.30 29.85 -2.09
C ASN A 990 -14.09 30.37 -0.88
N GLN A 991 -15.07 31.25 -1.09
CA GLN A 991 -15.95 31.77 -0.03
C GLN A 991 -17.27 31.01 0.07
N GLY A 992 -17.43 29.87 -0.62
CA GLY A 992 -18.68 29.10 -0.63
C GLY A 992 -19.79 29.74 -1.48
N LEU A 993 -19.52 30.88 -2.14
CA LEU A 993 -20.41 31.56 -3.07
C LEU A 993 -20.35 30.90 -4.46
N LYS A 994 -20.60 29.59 -4.53
CA LYS A 994 -20.92 28.96 -5.82
C LYS A 994 -22.20 29.60 -6.35
N SER A 995 -22.12 30.38 -7.44
CA SER A 995 -23.23 30.85 -8.31
C SER A 995 -23.87 32.24 -8.14
N ALA A 996 -23.35 33.19 -7.36
CA ALA A 996 -24.04 34.50 -7.20
C ALA A 996 -24.11 35.37 -8.47
N TYR A 997 -23.07 35.35 -9.31
CA TYR A 997 -23.05 36.03 -10.61
C TYR A 997 -22.13 35.27 -11.57
N THR A 998 -22.60 35.06 -12.80
CA THR A 998 -21.80 34.52 -13.90
C THR A 998 -21.83 35.52 -15.03
N GLY A 999 -20.66 35.93 -15.51
CA GLY A 999 -20.54 36.81 -16.67
C GLY A 999 -20.92 36.13 -17.99
N ASN A 1000 -20.72 36.83 -19.09
CA ASN A 1000 -21.03 36.38 -20.43
C ASN A 1000 -19.99 35.39 -21.00
N LEU A 1001 -18.73 35.45 -20.54
CA LEU A 1001 -17.61 34.63 -21.03
C LEU A 1001 -17.40 33.39 -20.14
N LYS A 1002 -18.44 32.56 -20.02
CA LYS A 1002 -18.48 31.39 -19.12
C LYS A 1002 -17.40 30.33 -19.42
N GLN A 1003 -16.88 30.31 -20.64
CA GLN A 1003 -15.80 29.39 -21.03
C GLN A 1003 -14.47 29.62 -20.29
N PHE A 1004 -14.31 30.77 -19.62
CA PHE A 1004 -13.12 31.10 -18.84
C PHE A 1004 -13.26 30.82 -17.34
N ILE A 1005 -14.37 30.22 -16.91
CA ILE A 1005 -14.54 29.72 -15.54
C ILE A 1005 -13.69 28.45 -15.39
N PRO A 1006 -12.68 28.41 -14.50
CA PRO A 1006 -11.84 27.24 -14.33
C PRO A 1006 -12.59 26.11 -13.60
N GLU A 1007 -12.39 24.86 -14.04
CA GLU A 1007 -12.98 23.68 -13.38
C GLU A 1007 -12.26 23.33 -12.06
N THR A 1008 -10.92 23.43 -12.08
CA THR A 1008 -10.06 23.18 -10.93
C THR A 1008 -8.91 24.19 -10.94
N LYS A 1009 -8.26 24.34 -9.79
CA LYS A 1009 -7.08 25.21 -9.67
C LYS A 1009 -5.90 24.74 -10.54
N GLU A 1010 -5.73 23.43 -10.69
CA GLU A 1010 -4.71 22.86 -11.56
C GLU A 1010 -4.98 23.25 -13.02
N LYS A 1011 -6.23 23.07 -13.49
CA LYS A 1011 -6.67 23.48 -14.82
C LYS A 1011 -6.53 24.98 -15.05
N TYR A 1012 -6.78 25.80 -14.04
CA TYR A 1012 -6.54 27.25 -14.10
C TYR A 1012 -5.06 27.56 -14.39
N PHE A 1013 -4.12 26.96 -13.66
CA PHE A 1013 -2.70 27.24 -13.87
C PHE A 1013 -2.13 26.63 -15.15
N GLU A 1014 -2.64 25.47 -15.60
CA GLU A 1014 -2.35 24.93 -16.94
C GLU A 1014 -2.79 25.92 -18.03
N HIS A 1015 -4.02 26.46 -17.90
CA HIS A 1015 -4.55 27.43 -18.85
C HIS A 1015 -3.78 28.75 -18.82
N ARG A 1016 -3.43 29.25 -17.62
CA ARG A 1016 -2.54 30.41 -17.46
C ARG A 1016 -1.23 30.21 -18.20
N ASN A 1017 -0.53 29.09 -17.96
CA ASN A 1017 0.75 28.81 -18.60
C ASN A 1017 0.62 28.75 -20.13
N TYR A 1018 -0.47 28.14 -20.62
CA TYR A 1018 -0.80 28.14 -22.03
C TYR A 1018 -1.01 29.55 -22.59
N LEU A 1019 -1.82 30.37 -21.91
CA LEU A 1019 -2.12 31.73 -22.34
C LEU A 1019 -0.90 32.63 -22.36
N LEU A 1020 -0.03 32.51 -21.34
CA LEU A 1020 1.26 33.20 -21.33
C LEU A 1020 2.08 32.79 -22.56
N SER A 1021 2.20 31.49 -22.89
CA SER A 1021 2.93 31.01 -24.09
C SER A 1021 2.50 31.57 -25.46
N LEU A 1022 1.42 32.35 -25.52
CA LEU A 1022 0.95 33.02 -26.74
C LEU A 1022 1.61 34.40 -26.97
N LEU A 1023 2.25 34.99 -25.94
CA LEU A 1023 2.86 36.32 -26.02
C LEU A 1023 4.11 36.32 -26.92
N PRO A 1024 4.53 37.48 -27.47
CA PRO A 1024 5.70 37.58 -28.33
C PRO A 1024 6.99 37.10 -27.64
N GLY A 1025 7.85 36.40 -28.37
CA GLY A 1025 9.13 35.88 -27.86
C GLY A 1025 9.06 34.49 -27.22
N GLU A 1026 7.88 33.89 -27.02
CA GLU A 1026 7.73 32.65 -26.23
C GLU A 1026 8.03 31.33 -26.96
N THR A 1027 8.58 30.36 -26.22
CA THR A 1027 8.50 28.93 -26.56
C THR A 1027 7.15 28.34 -26.16
N MET A 1028 6.76 27.29 -26.88
CA MET A 1028 5.49 26.59 -26.74
C MET A 1028 5.28 26.03 -25.32
N SER A 1029 4.15 26.33 -24.68
CA SER A 1029 3.73 25.64 -23.43
C SER A 1029 3.61 24.14 -23.61
N ASP A 1030 3.71 23.34 -22.54
CA ASP A 1030 3.52 21.88 -22.60
C ASP A 1030 2.18 21.47 -23.23
N LYS A 1031 1.11 22.22 -22.95
CA LYS A 1031 -0.19 22.01 -23.59
C LYS A 1031 -0.10 22.26 -25.10
N LEU A 1032 0.47 23.39 -25.52
CA LEU A 1032 0.63 23.69 -26.94
C LEU A 1032 1.59 22.67 -27.61
N HIS A 1033 2.67 22.29 -26.95
CA HIS A 1033 3.61 21.26 -27.41
C HIS A 1033 2.90 19.91 -27.59
N ASN A 1034 2.11 19.48 -26.61
CA ASN A 1034 1.31 18.25 -26.69
C ASN A 1034 0.25 18.34 -27.78
N ASP A 1035 -0.48 19.46 -27.85
CA ASP A 1035 -1.51 19.70 -28.88
C ASP A 1035 -0.88 19.64 -30.29
N LEU A 1036 0.33 20.17 -30.48
CA LEU A 1036 1.08 20.13 -31.74
C LEU A 1036 1.73 18.76 -32.03
N THR A 1037 2.17 18.06 -30.99
CA THR A 1037 2.69 16.69 -31.11
C THR A 1037 1.59 15.75 -31.57
N ASN A 1038 0.41 15.86 -30.93
CA ASN A 1038 -0.80 15.10 -31.24
C ASN A 1038 -1.55 15.62 -32.47
N LEU A 1039 -1.20 16.81 -32.98
CA LEU A 1039 -1.77 17.32 -34.22
C LEU A 1039 -1.39 16.39 -35.38
N SER A 1040 -2.42 15.87 -36.04
CA SER A 1040 -2.26 15.07 -37.25
C SER A 1040 -1.70 15.93 -38.38
N TYR A 1041 -0.92 15.33 -39.27
CA TYR A 1041 -0.46 16.03 -40.47
C TYR A 1041 -1.66 16.48 -41.31
N GLY A 1042 -1.59 17.69 -41.88
CA GLY A 1042 -2.69 18.29 -42.62
C GLY A 1042 -3.81 18.89 -41.76
N SER A 1043 -3.64 18.97 -40.44
CA SER A 1043 -4.65 19.51 -39.51
C SER A 1043 -4.27 20.90 -38.97
N LEU A 1044 -5.28 21.63 -38.50
CA LEU A 1044 -5.19 22.92 -37.80
C LEU A 1044 -5.43 22.74 -36.30
N LEU A 1045 -4.72 23.51 -35.47
CA LEU A 1045 -5.18 23.78 -34.10
C LEU A 1045 -6.19 24.91 -34.07
N GLN A 1046 -6.95 24.94 -32.98
CA GLN A 1046 -7.78 26.08 -32.63
C GLN A 1046 -6.91 27.34 -32.51
N ASN A 1047 -7.33 28.43 -33.15
CA ASN A 1047 -6.63 29.69 -33.09
C ASN A 1047 -6.60 30.20 -31.64
N ALA A 1048 -5.50 30.84 -31.27
CA ALA A 1048 -5.29 31.31 -29.91
C ALA A 1048 -4.77 32.75 -29.92
N PRO A 1049 -5.39 33.67 -29.16
CA PRO A 1049 -6.64 33.49 -28.41
C PRO A 1049 -7.87 33.33 -29.32
N ASN A 1050 -8.94 32.70 -28.81
CA ASN A 1050 -10.26 32.67 -29.44
C ASN A 1050 -11.35 32.79 -28.35
N PRO A 1051 -12.19 33.83 -28.35
CA PRO A 1051 -12.27 34.94 -29.31
C PRO A 1051 -11.03 35.85 -29.31
N PHE A 1052 -10.88 36.66 -30.36
CA PHE A 1052 -9.86 37.70 -30.47
C PHE A 1052 -10.41 38.94 -31.20
N THR A 1053 -9.72 40.07 -31.10
CA THR A 1053 -10.10 41.32 -31.79
C THR A 1053 -9.03 41.82 -32.75
N GLY A 1054 -7.76 41.79 -32.35
CA GLY A 1054 -6.63 42.32 -33.11
C GLY A 1054 -5.88 41.25 -33.89
N ASN A 1055 -5.19 40.36 -33.18
CA ASN A 1055 -4.43 39.28 -33.79
C ASN A 1055 -4.73 37.93 -33.13
N THR A 1056 -4.54 36.85 -33.88
CA THR A 1056 -4.55 35.49 -33.35
C THR A 1056 -3.48 34.68 -34.07
N GLN A 1057 -3.00 33.63 -33.41
CA GLN A 1057 -2.10 32.66 -34.03
C GLN A 1057 -2.87 31.43 -34.46
N ILE A 1058 -2.54 30.91 -35.64
CA ILE A 1058 -3.06 29.67 -36.22
C ILE A 1058 -1.91 28.70 -36.41
N TRP A 1059 -1.99 27.54 -35.78
CA TRP A 1059 -0.98 26.49 -35.89
C TRP A 1059 -1.43 25.36 -36.81
N TYR A 1060 -0.51 24.81 -37.58
CA TYR A 1060 -0.78 23.72 -38.52
C TYR A 1060 0.44 22.82 -38.73
N LYS A 1061 0.21 21.60 -39.25
CA LYS A 1061 1.26 20.62 -39.51
C LYS A 1061 1.25 20.13 -40.95
N VAL A 1062 2.42 20.00 -41.54
CA VAL A 1062 2.64 19.66 -42.95
C VAL A 1062 3.37 18.32 -43.03
N GLU A 1063 2.82 17.36 -43.79
CA GLU A 1063 3.32 15.97 -43.87
C GLU A 1063 4.59 15.81 -44.69
N LYS A 1064 4.70 16.62 -45.73
CA LYS A 1064 5.73 16.58 -46.77
C LYS A 1064 5.77 17.95 -47.43
N GLN A 1065 6.85 18.25 -48.13
CA GLN A 1065 6.99 19.53 -48.82
C GLN A 1065 5.75 19.85 -49.68
N ALA A 1066 5.09 20.98 -49.40
CA ALA A 1066 3.85 21.37 -50.06
C ALA A 1066 3.67 22.90 -50.02
N ASN A 1067 2.91 23.45 -50.97
CA ASN A 1067 2.54 24.86 -50.93
C ASN A 1067 1.33 25.04 -50.00
N VAL A 1068 1.47 25.93 -49.01
CA VAL A 1068 0.48 26.10 -47.94
C VAL A 1068 -0.16 27.48 -48.00
N THR A 1069 -1.47 27.50 -47.85
CA THR A 1069 -2.30 28.71 -47.80
C THR A 1069 -3.35 28.56 -46.69
N ILE A 1070 -3.65 29.64 -45.95
CA ILE A 1070 -4.78 29.66 -45.01
C ILE A 1070 -5.86 30.59 -45.57
N SER A 1071 -7.04 30.05 -45.88
CA SER A 1071 -8.19 30.82 -46.37
C SER A 1071 -9.17 31.08 -45.23
N VAL A 1072 -9.55 32.33 -45.04
CA VAL A 1072 -10.50 32.80 -44.03
C VAL A 1072 -11.82 33.16 -44.70
N THR A 1073 -12.92 32.62 -44.18
CA THR A 1073 -14.28 32.80 -44.70
C THR A 1073 -15.24 33.28 -43.61
N ASP A 1074 -16.28 34.01 -43.99
CA ASP A 1074 -17.37 34.36 -43.07
C ASP A 1074 -18.40 33.22 -42.92
N ILE A 1075 -19.45 33.43 -42.14
CA ILE A 1075 -20.51 32.43 -41.91
C ILE A 1075 -21.30 32.03 -43.17
N THR A 1076 -21.25 32.85 -44.22
CA THR A 1076 -21.87 32.55 -45.52
C THR A 1076 -20.95 31.74 -46.44
N GLY A 1077 -19.71 31.50 -46.02
CA GLY A 1077 -18.67 30.84 -46.81
C GLY A 1077 -17.97 31.76 -47.80
N LYS A 1078 -18.23 33.08 -47.75
CA LYS A 1078 -17.52 34.05 -48.57
C LYS A 1078 -16.09 34.18 -48.07
N GLU A 1079 -15.12 34.06 -48.96
CA GLU A 1079 -13.71 34.29 -48.65
C GLU A 1079 -13.45 35.77 -48.34
N ILE A 1080 -12.80 35.99 -47.21
CA ILE A 1080 -12.55 37.30 -46.62
C ILE A 1080 -11.07 37.65 -46.72
N GLN A 1081 -10.19 36.67 -46.50
CA GLN A 1081 -8.75 36.89 -46.52
C GLN A 1081 -8.01 35.59 -46.81
N ILE A 1082 -6.90 35.70 -47.54
CA ILE A 1082 -5.95 34.62 -47.77
C ILE A 1082 -4.62 34.97 -47.09
N ILE A 1083 -4.05 34.02 -46.36
CA ILE A 1083 -2.70 34.10 -45.79
C ILE A 1083 -1.81 33.11 -46.54
N GLU A 1084 -0.97 33.62 -47.45
CA GLU A 1084 -0.02 32.80 -48.19
C GLU A 1084 1.17 32.43 -47.30
N GLN A 1085 1.37 31.13 -47.06
CA GLN A 1085 2.51 30.62 -46.29
C GLN A 1085 3.65 30.11 -47.18
N GLY A 1086 3.36 29.87 -48.47
CA GLY A 1086 4.32 29.42 -49.47
C GLY A 1086 4.73 27.96 -49.29
N LEU A 1087 5.85 27.59 -49.91
CA LEU A 1087 6.42 26.25 -49.83
C LEU A 1087 6.93 25.97 -48.41
N LYS A 1088 6.39 24.93 -47.76
CA LYS A 1088 6.80 24.48 -46.43
C LYS A 1088 7.23 23.01 -46.49
N ASP A 1089 8.33 22.67 -45.84
CA ASP A 1089 8.78 21.29 -45.67
C ASP A 1089 7.91 20.53 -44.65
N LYS A 1090 8.24 19.27 -44.38
CA LYS A 1090 7.58 18.50 -43.32
C LYS A 1090 7.85 19.15 -41.96
N GLY A 1091 6.81 19.53 -41.24
CA GLY A 1091 6.97 20.16 -39.94
C GLY A 1091 5.72 20.83 -39.40
N THR A 1092 5.88 21.48 -38.26
CA THR A 1092 4.85 22.27 -37.59
C THR A 1092 5.15 23.75 -37.80
N TYR A 1093 4.12 24.53 -38.13
CA TYR A 1093 4.25 25.94 -38.48
C TYR A 1093 3.16 26.79 -37.81
N LYS A 1094 3.43 28.09 -37.68
CA LYS A 1094 2.47 29.11 -37.23
C LYS A 1094 2.24 30.17 -38.29
N ALA A 1095 0.99 30.58 -38.41
CA ALA A 1095 0.59 31.76 -39.18
C ALA A 1095 -0.06 32.78 -38.24
N ALA A 1096 0.34 34.05 -38.37
CA ALA A 1096 -0.34 35.15 -37.71
C ALA A 1096 -1.53 35.59 -38.58
N PHE A 1097 -2.70 35.76 -37.96
CA PHE A 1097 -3.84 36.41 -38.57
C PHE A 1097 -4.06 37.75 -37.87
N ILE A 1098 -4.02 38.84 -38.64
CA ILE A 1098 -4.26 40.20 -38.16
C ILE A 1098 -5.62 40.62 -38.70
N ASN A 1099 -6.55 40.95 -37.80
CA ASN A 1099 -7.84 41.51 -38.15
C ASN A 1099 -7.65 42.95 -38.68
N SER A 1100 -7.80 43.13 -39.99
CA SER A 1100 -7.67 44.42 -40.67
C SER A 1100 -9.01 45.15 -40.85
N GLY A 1101 -9.88 45.10 -39.84
CA GLY A 1101 -11.18 45.79 -39.83
C GLY A 1101 -12.38 44.92 -40.24
N LEU A 1102 -12.30 43.61 -40.02
CA LEU A 1102 -13.44 42.71 -40.20
C LEU A 1102 -14.51 42.97 -39.13
N THR A 1103 -15.77 42.80 -39.52
CA THR A 1103 -16.90 42.95 -38.61
C THR A 1103 -16.85 41.89 -37.50
N PRO A 1104 -17.24 42.20 -36.25
CA PRO A 1104 -17.36 41.19 -35.21
C PRO A 1104 -18.32 40.08 -35.65
N GLY A 1105 -17.95 38.83 -35.42
CA GLY A 1105 -18.71 37.68 -35.87
C GLY A 1105 -17.94 36.38 -35.84
N THR A 1106 -18.61 35.33 -36.29
CA THR A 1106 -17.99 34.01 -36.45
C THR A 1106 -17.42 33.88 -37.86
N TYR A 1107 -16.17 33.44 -37.92
CA TYR A 1107 -15.41 33.17 -39.14
C TYR A 1107 -14.88 31.75 -39.13
N PHE A 1108 -14.48 31.24 -40.29
CA PHE A 1108 -13.86 29.93 -40.43
C PHE A 1108 -12.54 30.09 -41.18
N TYR A 1109 -11.46 29.49 -40.66
CA TYR A 1109 -10.18 29.43 -41.35
C TYR A 1109 -9.90 27.99 -41.77
N SER A 1110 -9.42 27.83 -43.00
CA SER A 1110 -9.17 26.54 -43.63
C SER A 1110 -7.73 26.44 -44.10
N LEU A 1111 -7.11 25.30 -43.82
CA LEU A 1111 -5.77 24.97 -44.31
C LEU A 1111 -5.89 24.40 -45.71
N ILE A 1112 -5.18 24.99 -46.66
CA ILE A 1112 -5.10 24.54 -48.03
C ILE A 1112 -3.67 24.08 -48.29
N ILE A 1113 -3.51 22.82 -48.70
CA ILE A 1113 -2.23 22.19 -49.03
C ILE A 1113 -2.29 21.76 -50.50
N ASP A 1114 -1.37 22.27 -51.32
CA ASP A 1114 -1.31 22.04 -52.77
C ASP A 1114 -2.67 22.28 -53.48
N GLY A 1115 -3.36 23.35 -53.08
CA GLY A 1115 -4.66 23.75 -53.64
C GLY A 1115 -5.86 22.93 -53.15
N LYS A 1116 -5.67 21.97 -52.22
CA LYS A 1116 -6.77 21.19 -51.63
C LYS A 1116 -7.01 21.58 -50.18
N LYS A 1117 -8.28 21.79 -49.83
CA LYS A 1117 -8.70 22.06 -48.44
C LYS A 1117 -8.47 20.80 -47.59
N SER A 1118 -7.65 20.94 -46.54
CA SER A 1118 -7.20 19.86 -45.66
C SER A 1118 -7.96 19.82 -44.33
N ASP A 1119 -8.13 20.97 -43.67
CA ASP A 1119 -8.88 21.10 -42.40
C ASP A 1119 -9.55 22.48 -42.30
N THR A 1120 -10.56 22.62 -41.45
CA THR A 1120 -11.27 23.88 -41.17
C THR A 1120 -11.58 24.01 -39.68
N LYS A 1121 -11.34 25.19 -39.12
CA LYS A 1121 -11.68 25.53 -37.73
C LYS A 1121 -12.44 26.85 -37.66
N LYS A 1122 -13.15 27.04 -36.54
CA LYS A 1122 -13.96 28.23 -36.27
C LYS A 1122 -13.14 29.24 -35.47
N MET A 1123 -13.13 30.50 -35.86
CA MET A 1123 -12.63 31.59 -35.04
C MET A 1123 -13.72 32.64 -34.80
N VAL A 1124 -13.66 33.32 -33.67
CA VAL A 1124 -14.63 34.34 -33.29
C VAL A 1124 -13.89 35.67 -33.20
N ILE A 1125 -14.27 36.60 -34.06
CA ILE A 1125 -13.77 37.97 -34.06
C ILE A 1125 -14.74 38.80 -33.22
N MET A 1126 -14.22 39.51 -32.23
CA MET A 1126 -14.99 40.43 -31.38
C MET A 1126 -14.67 41.89 -31.76
N ARG A 1127 -15.37 42.83 -31.14
CA ARG A 1127 -15.40 44.24 -31.55
C ARG A 1127 -14.20 45.05 -31.09
#